data_AF-A0A1H3LQ30-F1
#
_entry.id   AF-A0A1H3LQ30-F1
#
_cell.length_a   1.000
_cell.length_b   1.000
_cell.length_c   1.000
_cell.angle_alpha   90.00
_cell.angle_beta   90.00
_cell.angle_gamma   90.00
#
_symmetry.space_group_name_H-M   'P 1'
#
loop_
_entity.id
_entity.type
_entity.pdbx_description
1 polymer ?
#
loop_
_entity_poly.entity_id
_entity_poly.type
_entity_poly.pdbx_seq_one_letter_code
_entity_poly.pdbx_strand_id
1 'polypeptide(L)'
;MKRKSEFMKKGMSAFLAAVTVITSMGLGNVEVNASTTESSSLQESFGLKKNVQDGVILHAWDWSFNNIKDHMSEIASAGYTTIQTSPIQPYKEASQPGNKTNSSWWLFYQPTDFTVSKSKNDNLLGTEAEFKEMCKEADKYGIKIIVDVVANHVANRSDGVNSYYQGISNNLKRNDFFHDLGFPGIDYRNRYTIINHSMGDGEVKLSDLNTENADLQNYIEHFLEECIDDGADGFRFDAAKHIGVPKDGAQYTFFPNVVGRAKAYYKTKTERTADELYCYGEILDEPGGDTKSANYVPYVNVTDNRTSAIIRNGVSGNPSAAATSYYQNQVSPSNNVLWAESHDEYQNEGGATRYTDISQIKKAWAMVGSRAKATSLFYARTNGYRAGNIGDITTNDWKSKEVVEINKFHNKFTSETEYLSSEDGIAYNERGTSGVVLVNCYGGSKYANVKANKMKNGTYYDAITGNEFKVENGKISGQIGGSGIAVVYNKGEIVIPPVQSSHRVYFKAPSNWNGNVSCYAYGDKVSNANWPGEKMQYDSAKKLYYYDVDGKYDHVMFTDGVNQYPGARQEGLKFTTDAKEWIYENDSWKEYKEDHNVGSEYIIYFKNSYNWGTPYAYMWNDTKNGLITNSANWPGEKMFVKDASKGIYGIKVDASKGFNHIIFSDCGRNQTVDLDISSSNKIYDIQTRTWSDYK
;
A
#
# COMPACT_ATOMS: atom_id res chain seq x y z
N MET A 1 48.27 -20.29 51.31
CA MET A 1 49.05 -21.53 51.06
C MET A 1 48.91 -21.93 49.59
N LYS A 2 49.55 -23.05 49.18
CA LYS A 2 49.49 -23.78 47.88
C LYS A 2 48.12 -23.72 47.16
N ARG A 3 47.99 -23.82 45.82
CA ARG A 3 48.89 -23.62 44.63
C ARG A 3 48.04 -23.88 43.34
N LYS A 4 48.31 -23.14 42.23
CA LYS A 4 48.33 -23.47 40.77
C LYS A 4 47.36 -24.52 40.15
N SER A 5 46.97 -24.49 38.86
CA SER A 5 47.39 -23.78 37.61
C SER A 5 46.16 -23.55 36.69
N GLU A 6 46.05 -22.55 35.79
CA GLU A 6 46.82 -22.23 34.56
C GLU A 6 46.84 -23.38 33.51
N PHE A 7 46.67 -23.19 32.18
CA PHE A 7 46.52 -22.04 31.25
C PHE A 7 45.40 -22.34 30.19
N MET A 8 45.00 -21.53 29.18
CA MET A 8 45.41 -20.26 28.53
C MET A 8 44.13 -19.62 27.87
N LYS A 9 43.92 -18.34 27.50
CA LYS A 9 44.67 -17.05 27.36
C LYS A 9 45.11 -16.53 25.94
N LYS A 10 44.18 -16.37 24.97
CA LYS A 10 44.23 -15.43 23.81
C LYS A 10 42.80 -14.99 23.43
N GLY A 11 42.45 -13.72 23.18
CA GLY A 11 43.16 -12.44 23.36
C GLY A 11 42.21 -11.23 23.15
N MET A 12 42.47 -10.12 23.86
CA MET A 12 41.77 -8.81 23.90
C MET A 12 41.29 -8.25 22.53
N SER A 13 40.16 -7.53 22.39
CA SER A 13 39.77 -6.21 22.97
C SER A 13 40.65 -5.03 22.46
N ALA A 14 40.17 -3.81 22.15
CA ALA A 14 38.81 -3.26 21.95
C ALA A 14 38.92 -1.79 21.40
N PHE A 15 37.78 -1.10 21.28
CA PHE A 15 37.59 0.37 21.28
C PHE A 15 37.92 1.24 20.03
N LEU A 16 36.84 1.80 19.46
CA LEU A 16 36.52 3.23 19.28
C LEU A 16 37.33 4.20 18.38
N ALA A 17 36.51 5.07 17.74
CA ALA A 17 36.73 6.49 17.42
C ALA A 17 37.64 6.89 16.23
N ALA A 18 37.16 7.88 15.48
CA ALA A 18 37.76 8.38 14.25
C ALA A 18 38.71 9.57 14.48
N VAL A 19 39.70 9.70 13.59
CA VAL A 19 40.33 10.98 13.23
C VAL A 19 40.57 10.98 11.72
N THR A 20 40.11 12.03 11.04
CA THR A 20 40.39 12.25 9.61
C THR A 20 41.76 12.89 9.44
N VAL A 21 42.65 12.29 8.64
CA VAL A 21 43.88 12.94 8.17
C VAL A 21 43.98 12.80 6.66
N ILE A 22 44.01 13.93 5.96
CA ILE A 22 44.20 14.00 4.51
C ILE A 22 45.71 14.04 4.24
N THR A 23 46.22 13.05 3.51
CA THR A 23 47.56 13.11 2.89
C THR A 23 47.44 12.96 1.38
N SER A 24 47.69 14.06 0.67
CA SER A 24 47.55 14.16 -0.78
C SER A 24 48.80 13.70 -1.53
N MET A 25 48.69 12.60 -2.26
CA MET A 25 49.45 12.36 -3.50
C MET A 25 48.51 11.67 -4.49
N GLY A 26 48.18 12.34 -5.59
CA GLY A 26 47.25 11.84 -6.60
C GLY A 26 47.94 11.50 -7.91
N LEU A 27 47.39 10.54 -8.65
CA LEU A 27 47.54 10.37 -10.10
C LEU A 27 46.50 9.37 -10.60
N GLY A 28 45.71 9.76 -11.61
CA GLY A 28 44.75 8.88 -12.31
C GLY A 28 43.33 8.88 -11.75
N ASN A 29 42.42 9.61 -12.41
CA ASN A 29 40.99 9.44 -12.18
C ASN A 29 40.53 8.09 -12.74
N VAL A 30 39.95 7.25 -11.89
CA VAL A 30 38.98 6.24 -12.32
C VAL A 30 37.64 6.67 -11.74
N GLU A 31 36.74 7.17 -12.59
CA GLU A 31 35.35 7.35 -12.21
C GLU A 31 34.72 5.96 -12.04
N VAL A 32 34.75 5.45 -10.81
CA VAL A 32 33.88 4.36 -10.42
C VAL A 32 32.46 4.93 -10.39
N ASN A 33 31.77 4.82 -11.53
CA ASN A 33 30.33 5.01 -11.60
C ASN A 33 29.69 3.94 -10.73
N ALA A 34 29.51 4.27 -9.45
CA ALA A 34 28.69 3.52 -8.54
C ALA A 34 27.27 3.58 -9.09
N SER A 35 26.85 2.50 -9.74
CA SER A 35 25.46 2.28 -10.12
C SER A 35 24.66 2.16 -8.83
N THR A 36 24.18 3.31 -8.33
CA THR A 36 23.19 3.38 -7.27
C THR A 36 21.88 2.87 -7.84
N THR A 37 21.71 1.55 -7.85
CA THR A 37 20.43 0.90 -8.02
C THR A 37 19.60 1.25 -6.79
N GLU A 38 18.89 2.38 -6.85
CA GLU A 38 18.04 2.84 -5.76
C GLU A 38 17.04 1.73 -5.42
N SER A 39 17.02 1.32 -4.15
CA SER A 39 15.95 0.49 -3.63
C SER A 39 14.70 1.37 -3.53
N SER A 40 13.87 1.34 -4.57
CA SER A 40 12.58 2.04 -4.59
C SER A 40 11.83 1.75 -3.30
N SER A 41 11.39 2.79 -2.60
CA SER A 41 10.67 2.64 -1.35
C SER A 41 9.37 1.84 -1.56
N LEU A 42 8.88 1.16 -0.52
CA LEU A 42 7.57 0.50 -0.62
C LEU A 42 6.46 1.52 -0.92
N GLN A 43 6.59 2.74 -0.41
CA GLN A 43 5.72 3.87 -0.74
C GLN A 43 5.60 4.09 -2.26
N GLU A 44 6.72 4.08 -2.99
CA GLU A 44 6.75 4.22 -4.45
C GLU A 44 6.22 2.98 -5.16
N SER A 45 6.54 1.76 -4.70
CA SER A 45 6.07 0.52 -5.34
C SER A 45 4.55 0.33 -5.25
N PHE A 46 3.93 0.82 -4.17
CA PHE A 46 2.47 0.90 -4.00
C PHE A 46 1.85 2.18 -4.60
N GLY A 47 2.67 3.12 -5.08
CA GLY A 47 2.23 4.39 -5.67
C GLY A 47 1.58 5.35 -4.67
N LEU A 48 1.89 5.22 -3.38
CA LEU A 48 1.39 6.07 -2.30
C LEU A 48 2.03 7.46 -2.34
N LYS A 49 1.58 8.38 -1.48
CA LYS A 49 2.01 9.78 -1.50
C LYS A 49 2.78 10.18 -0.26
N LYS A 50 3.60 11.22 -0.42
CA LYS A 50 4.44 11.74 0.65
C LYS A 50 3.64 12.56 1.66
N ASN A 51 2.63 13.31 1.22
CA ASN A 51 1.78 14.10 2.10
C ASN A 51 0.34 13.57 2.07
N VAL A 52 -0.36 13.69 3.21
CA VAL A 52 -1.78 13.33 3.34
C VAL A 52 -2.64 14.05 2.29
N GLN A 53 -2.37 15.33 2.04
CA GLN A 53 -3.12 16.19 1.12
C GLN A 53 -3.14 15.70 -0.34
N ASP A 54 -2.12 14.92 -0.73
CA ASP A 54 -1.96 14.38 -2.08
C ASP A 54 -2.64 13.01 -2.26
N GLY A 55 -3.17 12.41 -1.18
CA GLY A 55 -3.68 11.03 -1.20
C GLY A 55 -5.05 10.86 -0.55
N VAL A 56 -5.44 9.59 -0.40
CA VAL A 56 -6.71 9.18 0.24
C VAL A 56 -6.48 8.59 1.63
N ILE A 57 -7.44 8.86 2.52
CA ILE A 57 -7.47 8.41 3.93
C ILE A 57 -8.39 7.20 4.07
N LEU A 58 -7.90 6.14 4.71
CA LEU A 58 -8.72 5.07 5.28
C LEU A 58 -9.10 5.46 6.71
N HIS A 59 -10.38 5.65 7.01
CA HIS A 59 -10.84 5.74 8.39
C HIS A 59 -11.03 4.32 8.93
N ALA A 60 -10.01 3.82 9.63
CA ALA A 60 -9.94 2.53 10.32
C ALA A 60 -10.72 2.59 11.64
N TRP A 61 -12.00 2.92 11.52
CA TRP A 61 -12.89 3.21 12.63
C TRP A 61 -13.11 1.99 13.52
N ASP A 62 -12.87 2.17 14.81
CA ASP A 62 -12.90 1.16 15.88
C ASP A 62 -11.98 -0.06 15.63
N TRP A 63 -11.00 0.04 14.72
CA TRP A 63 -10.00 -1.01 14.49
C TRP A 63 -8.87 -0.93 15.53
N SER A 64 -8.48 -2.09 16.09
CA SER A 64 -7.38 -2.14 17.06
C SER A 64 -6.02 -1.88 16.39
N PHE A 65 -5.07 -1.33 17.14
CA PHE A 65 -3.75 -0.98 16.59
C PHE A 65 -3.02 -2.22 16.01
N ASN A 66 -3.19 -3.39 16.61
CA ASN A 66 -2.67 -4.65 16.05
C ASN A 66 -3.38 -5.06 14.76
N ASN A 67 -4.72 -4.99 14.68
CA ASN A 67 -5.40 -5.33 13.43
C ASN A 67 -5.03 -4.36 12.30
N ILE A 68 -4.81 -3.07 12.59
CA ILE A 68 -4.27 -2.11 11.60
C ILE A 68 -2.85 -2.52 11.17
N LYS A 69 -1.96 -2.79 12.12
CA LYS A 69 -0.56 -3.23 11.91
C LYS A 69 -0.48 -4.49 11.04
N ASP A 70 -1.26 -5.52 11.40
CA ASP A 70 -1.23 -6.83 10.76
C ASP A 70 -1.80 -6.80 9.32
N HIS A 71 -2.60 -5.78 8.98
CA HIS A 71 -3.16 -5.56 7.63
C HIS A 71 -2.44 -4.45 6.83
N MET A 72 -1.34 -3.88 7.34
CA MET A 72 -0.70 -2.70 6.75
C MET A 72 -0.31 -2.87 5.26
N SER A 73 0.18 -4.05 4.89
CA SER A 73 0.50 -4.39 3.49
C SER A 73 -0.72 -4.42 2.57
N GLU A 74 -1.89 -4.81 3.08
CA GLU A 74 -3.15 -4.76 2.32
C GLU A 74 -3.69 -3.32 2.21
N ILE A 75 -3.49 -2.48 3.24
CA ILE A 75 -3.84 -1.05 3.20
C ILE A 75 -2.97 -0.31 2.16
N ALA A 76 -1.67 -0.61 2.13
CA ALA A 76 -0.75 -0.14 1.09
C ALA A 76 -1.15 -0.63 -0.31
N SER A 77 -1.44 -1.93 -0.44
CA SER A 77 -1.92 -2.56 -1.68
C SER A 77 -3.25 -1.99 -2.17
N ALA A 78 -4.10 -1.50 -1.27
CA ALA A 78 -5.35 -0.80 -1.56
C ALA A 78 -5.15 0.68 -1.95
N GLY A 79 -3.93 1.22 -1.90
CA GLY A 79 -3.59 2.56 -2.37
C GLY A 79 -3.83 3.69 -1.36
N TYR A 80 -4.11 3.38 -0.09
CA TYR A 80 -4.27 4.42 0.94
C TYR A 80 -2.92 4.98 1.33
N THR A 81 -2.81 6.32 1.31
CA THR A 81 -1.62 7.02 1.82
C THR A 81 -1.68 7.23 3.32
N THR A 82 -2.88 7.25 3.89
CA THR A 82 -3.13 7.68 5.27
C THR A 82 -4.15 6.78 5.93
N ILE A 83 -3.99 6.53 7.22
CA ILE A 83 -4.96 5.88 8.10
C ILE A 83 -5.39 6.90 9.15
N GLN A 84 -6.69 7.01 9.43
CA GLN A 84 -7.22 7.63 10.64
C GLN A 84 -7.70 6.54 11.61
N THR A 85 -7.26 6.61 12.87
CA THR A 85 -7.78 5.77 13.97
C THR A 85 -9.02 6.40 14.61
N SER A 86 -9.82 5.63 15.35
CA SER A 86 -10.68 6.19 16.41
C SER A 86 -9.82 6.85 17.52
N PRO A 87 -10.38 7.67 18.42
CA PRO A 87 -9.63 8.35 19.48
C PRO A 87 -8.78 7.43 20.37
N ILE A 88 -7.52 7.81 20.62
CA ILE A 88 -6.54 6.98 21.36
C ILE A 88 -6.36 7.40 22.85
N GLN A 89 -7.11 8.41 23.28
CA GLN A 89 -7.15 8.88 24.67
C GLN A 89 -7.77 7.81 25.60
N PRO A 90 -7.40 7.77 26.90
CA PRO A 90 -8.23 7.15 27.93
C PRO A 90 -9.66 7.67 27.86
N TYR A 91 -10.66 6.79 27.93
CA TYR A 91 -12.07 7.18 27.81
C TYR A 91 -12.98 6.49 28.84
N LYS A 92 -14.19 7.06 28.99
CA LYS A 92 -15.17 6.61 29.98
C LYS A 92 -15.58 5.15 29.79
N GLU A 93 -15.41 4.36 30.85
CA GLU A 93 -15.96 2.99 30.98
C GLU A 93 -15.50 1.98 29.92
N ALA A 94 -14.33 2.19 29.31
CA ALA A 94 -13.72 1.30 28.31
C ALA A 94 -13.60 -0.17 28.76
N SER A 95 -13.21 -0.41 30.02
CA SER A 95 -13.06 -1.76 30.59
C SER A 95 -14.38 -2.49 30.91
N GLN A 96 -15.54 -1.82 30.90
CA GLN A 96 -16.80 -2.42 31.32
C GLN A 96 -17.21 -3.59 30.40
N PRO A 97 -17.69 -4.73 30.92
CA PRO A 97 -17.97 -5.93 30.11
C PRO A 97 -18.94 -5.72 28.94
N GLY A 98 -19.92 -4.83 29.07
CA GLY A 98 -20.88 -4.51 28.00
C GLY A 98 -20.32 -3.58 26.91
N ASN A 99 -19.26 -2.83 27.20
CA ASN A 99 -18.78 -1.72 26.36
C ASN A 99 -17.79 -2.14 25.27
N LYS A 100 -17.68 -3.45 25.00
CA LYS A 100 -16.70 -4.04 24.07
C LYS A 100 -17.22 -4.27 22.65
N THR A 101 -18.45 -3.84 22.37
CA THR A 101 -19.09 -3.99 21.06
C THR A 101 -19.14 -2.67 20.31
N ASN A 102 -19.23 -2.71 18.98
CA ASN A 102 -19.36 -1.52 18.13
C ASN A 102 -20.71 -0.77 18.33
N SER A 103 -21.53 -1.18 19.32
CA SER A 103 -22.66 -0.40 19.82
C SER A 103 -22.28 0.66 20.87
N SER A 104 -21.07 0.57 21.44
CA SER A 104 -20.55 1.46 22.48
C SER A 104 -19.48 2.46 21.98
N TRP A 105 -19.29 2.55 20.66
CA TRP A 105 -18.30 3.40 19.98
C TRP A 105 -18.26 4.86 20.46
N TRP A 106 -19.42 5.43 20.78
CA TRP A 106 -19.61 6.81 21.23
C TRP A 106 -18.95 7.11 22.60
N LEU A 107 -18.44 6.09 23.30
CA LEU A 107 -17.59 6.25 24.48
C LEU A 107 -16.19 6.76 24.14
N PHE A 108 -15.66 6.50 22.92
CA PHE A 108 -14.38 7.09 22.49
C PHE A 108 -14.40 8.62 22.51
N TYR A 109 -15.56 9.22 22.23
CA TYR A 109 -15.79 10.66 22.27
C TYR A 109 -16.11 11.20 23.67
N GLN A 110 -15.69 10.46 24.70
CA GLN A 110 -15.77 10.82 26.11
C GLN A 110 -14.44 10.57 26.82
N PRO A 111 -13.38 11.33 26.46
CA PRO A 111 -12.07 11.16 27.05
C PRO A 111 -12.09 11.49 28.55
N THR A 112 -11.22 10.81 29.30
CA THR A 112 -10.99 11.04 30.73
C THR A 112 -9.64 11.69 31.02
N ASP A 113 -8.71 11.71 30.05
CA ASP A 113 -7.46 12.46 30.14
C ASP A 113 -6.94 12.92 28.76
N PHE A 114 -5.94 13.80 28.76
CA PHE A 114 -5.10 14.14 27.60
C PHE A 114 -3.75 13.43 27.72
N THR A 115 -3.74 12.14 27.40
CA THR A 115 -2.55 11.27 27.23
C THR A 115 -2.88 10.19 26.20
N VAL A 116 -1.87 9.54 25.61
CA VAL A 116 -2.04 8.29 24.86
C VAL A 116 -2.32 7.16 25.86
N SER A 117 -3.37 6.37 25.61
CA SER A 117 -3.79 5.32 26.55
C SER A 117 -2.70 4.28 26.84
N LYS A 118 -2.43 4.06 28.13
CA LYS A 118 -1.39 3.12 28.61
C LYS A 118 -1.92 1.68 28.76
N SER A 119 -3.22 1.45 28.63
CA SER A 119 -3.87 0.17 28.97
C SER A 119 -5.12 -0.12 28.15
N LYS A 120 -5.35 -1.41 27.84
CA LYS A 120 -6.62 -1.90 27.25
C LYS A 120 -7.83 -1.79 28.18
N ASN A 121 -7.63 -1.42 29.45
CA ASN A 121 -8.72 -1.08 30.37
C ASN A 121 -9.18 0.38 30.25
N ASP A 122 -8.36 1.23 29.64
CA ASP A 122 -8.57 2.67 29.53
C ASP A 122 -8.90 3.09 28.08
N ASN A 123 -8.42 2.33 27.08
CA ASN A 123 -8.86 2.43 25.69
C ASN A 123 -8.85 1.03 25.01
N LEU A 124 -9.94 0.63 24.35
CA LEU A 124 -10.06 -0.73 23.77
C LEU A 124 -9.28 -0.96 22.46
N LEU A 125 -8.82 0.08 21.75
CA LEU A 125 -8.05 -0.08 20.51
C LEU A 125 -6.66 -0.68 20.77
N GLY A 126 -6.09 -0.42 21.95
CA GLY A 126 -4.80 -0.94 22.36
C GLY A 126 -4.09 -0.08 23.40
N THR A 127 -2.83 -0.43 23.63
CA THR A 127 -1.88 0.34 24.43
C THR A 127 -1.01 1.25 23.55
N GLU A 128 -0.43 2.28 24.15
CA GLU A 128 0.66 3.11 23.61
C GLU A 128 1.73 2.29 22.86
N ALA A 129 2.17 1.15 23.43
CA ALA A 129 3.17 0.30 22.80
C ALA A 129 2.67 -0.34 21.48
N GLU A 130 1.41 -0.75 21.43
CA GLU A 130 0.78 -1.29 20.22
C GLU A 130 0.51 -0.20 19.17
N PHE A 131 0.22 1.04 19.61
CA PHE A 131 0.15 2.21 18.74
C PHE A 131 1.51 2.53 18.11
N LYS A 132 2.60 2.51 18.90
CA LYS A 132 3.99 2.66 18.42
C LYS A 132 4.39 1.59 17.41
N GLU A 133 4.07 0.33 17.67
CA GLU A 133 4.31 -0.75 16.72
C GLU A 133 3.51 -0.59 15.42
N MET A 134 2.26 -0.11 15.50
CA MET A 134 1.40 0.14 14.34
C MET A 134 1.94 1.29 13.47
N CYS A 135 2.32 2.42 14.06
CA CYS A 135 2.91 3.54 13.33
C CYS A 135 4.24 3.13 12.67
N LYS A 136 5.10 2.43 13.40
CA LYS A 136 6.38 1.92 12.88
C LYS A 136 6.21 0.89 11.75
N GLU A 137 5.09 0.17 11.70
CA GLU A 137 4.75 -0.68 10.56
C GLU A 137 4.29 0.17 9.37
N ALA A 138 3.46 1.19 9.59
CA ALA A 138 3.00 2.14 8.57
C ALA A 138 4.17 2.87 7.88
N ASP A 139 5.18 3.30 8.66
CA ASP A 139 6.37 3.98 8.15
C ASP A 139 7.12 3.17 7.09
N LYS A 140 7.17 1.84 7.18
CA LYS A 140 7.83 0.98 6.18
C LYS A 140 7.22 1.14 4.79
N TYR A 141 5.90 1.33 4.73
CA TYR A 141 5.12 1.56 3.51
C TYR A 141 5.00 3.06 3.18
N GLY A 142 5.49 3.95 4.04
CA GLY A 142 5.25 5.39 3.95
C GLY A 142 3.77 5.75 4.11
N ILE A 143 3.01 4.99 4.90
CA ILE A 143 1.62 5.29 5.28
C ILE A 143 1.60 6.23 6.49
N LYS A 144 0.69 7.20 6.48
CA LYS A 144 0.60 8.29 7.48
C LYS A 144 -0.44 7.96 8.53
N ILE A 145 -0.17 8.27 9.80
CA ILE A 145 -1.14 8.06 10.89
C ILE A 145 -1.76 9.39 11.33
N ILE A 146 -3.08 9.52 11.12
CA ILE A 146 -3.92 10.55 11.74
C ILE A 146 -4.53 9.97 13.02
N VAL A 147 -4.33 10.68 14.13
CA VAL A 147 -5.03 10.43 15.39
C VAL A 147 -6.29 11.28 15.45
N ASP A 148 -7.40 10.69 15.88
CA ASP A 148 -8.62 11.43 16.21
C ASP A 148 -8.52 11.99 17.64
N VAL A 149 -8.78 13.29 17.80
CA VAL A 149 -8.46 14.10 18.98
C VAL A 149 -9.71 14.79 19.49
N VAL A 150 -10.13 14.42 20.71
CA VAL A 150 -11.33 14.94 21.35
C VAL A 150 -10.93 16.03 22.34
N ALA A 151 -10.75 17.24 21.82
CA ALA A 151 -10.20 18.40 22.53
C ALA A 151 -11.22 19.48 22.92
N ASN A 152 -12.47 19.39 22.46
CA ASN A 152 -13.53 20.34 22.84
C ASN A 152 -14.08 20.05 24.25
N HIS A 153 -14.18 18.78 24.62
CA HIS A 153 -14.92 18.33 25.80
C HIS A 153 -14.32 17.06 26.38
N VAL A 154 -14.70 16.73 27.61
CA VAL A 154 -14.40 15.46 28.28
C VAL A 154 -15.68 14.75 28.72
N ALA A 155 -15.53 13.51 29.20
CA ALA A 155 -16.59 12.58 29.55
C ALA A 155 -17.80 13.19 30.27
N ASN A 156 -19.00 12.70 29.94
CA ASN A 156 -20.22 13.20 30.56
C ASN A 156 -20.28 12.88 32.06
N ARG A 157 -20.79 13.86 32.81
CA ARG A 157 -20.95 13.83 34.28
C ARG A 157 -21.54 12.52 34.81
N SER A 158 -21.17 12.16 36.04
CA SER A 158 -22.03 11.31 36.87
C SER A 158 -23.30 12.07 37.29
N ASP A 159 -24.30 11.32 37.73
CA ASP A 159 -25.61 11.77 38.20
C ASP A 159 -25.53 12.88 39.27
N GLY A 160 -25.64 14.13 38.82
CA GLY A 160 -25.52 15.31 39.66
C GLY A 160 -25.58 16.62 38.87
N VAL A 161 -25.82 17.71 39.60
CA VAL A 161 -25.69 19.09 39.09
C VAL A 161 -24.38 19.65 39.63
N ASN A 162 -23.58 20.29 38.77
CA ASN A 162 -22.26 20.86 39.09
C ASN A 162 -21.20 19.84 39.56
N SER A 163 -21.14 18.64 38.94
CA SER A 163 -20.18 17.59 39.27
C SER A 163 -19.50 16.98 38.05
N TYR A 164 -18.16 16.88 38.08
CA TYR A 164 -17.37 16.14 37.09
C TYR A 164 -17.71 14.65 37.08
N TYR A 165 -17.44 13.97 35.96
CA TYR A 165 -17.35 12.50 35.99
C TYR A 165 -16.18 12.07 36.88
N GLN A 166 -16.42 11.17 37.83
CA GLN A 166 -15.42 10.80 38.84
C GLN A 166 -14.15 10.18 38.22
N GLY A 167 -14.29 9.46 37.09
CA GLY A 167 -13.20 8.84 36.35
C GLY A 167 -12.39 9.77 35.44
N ILE A 168 -12.72 11.06 35.35
CA ILE A 168 -11.82 12.06 34.73
C ILE A 168 -10.55 12.18 35.58
N SER A 169 -9.42 12.42 34.92
CA SER A 169 -8.11 12.63 35.56
C SER A 169 -8.14 13.76 36.59
N ASN A 170 -7.40 13.61 37.69
CA ASN A 170 -7.34 14.65 38.73
C ASN A 170 -6.66 15.93 38.24
N ASN A 171 -5.80 15.84 37.22
CA ASN A 171 -5.20 16.99 36.54
C ASN A 171 -6.25 17.88 35.84
N LEU A 172 -7.35 17.28 35.39
CA LEU A 172 -8.46 17.95 34.70
C LEU A 172 -9.59 18.41 35.65
N LYS A 173 -9.55 18.07 36.94
CA LYS A 173 -10.55 18.52 37.94
C LYS A 173 -10.28 19.95 38.42
N ARG A 174 -10.10 20.85 37.46
CA ARG A 174 -9.81 22.29 37.62
C ARG A 174 -11.03 23.10 37.16
N ASN A 175 -11.59 23.90 38.06
CA ASN A 175 -12.77 24.71 37.75
C ASN A 175 -12.53 25.71 36.60
N ASP A 176 -11.28 26.14 36.38
CA ASP A 176 -10.89 27.05 35.32
C ASP A 176 -10.65 26.37 33.95
N PHE A 177 -10.70 25.04 33.88
CA PHE A 177 -10.58 24.27 32.63
C PHE A 177 -11.92 24.09 31.89
N PHE A 178 -13.02 24.63 32.40
CA PHE A 178 -14.36 24.52 31.81
C PHE A 178 -15.00 25.89 31.65
N HIS A 179 -15.79 26.09 30.58
CA HIS A 179 -16.48 27.37 30.35
C HIS A 179 -17.53 27.68 31.43
N ASP A 180 -18.33 26.68 31.80
CA ASP A 180 -19.37 26.78 32.83
C ASP A 180 -19.61 25.39 33.46
N LEU A 181 -19.43 25.30 34.78
CA LEU A 181 -19.64 24.06 35.57
C LEU A 181 -21.11 23.64 35.69
N GLY A 182 -22.05 24.53 35.33
CA GLY A 182 -23.46 24.20 35.15
C GLY A 182 -23.73 23.47 33.82
N PHE A 183 -22.74 23.40 32.92
CA PHE A 183 -22.82 22.74 31.61
C PHE A 183 -24.10 23.12 30.85
N PRO A 184 -24.26 24.40 30.47
CA PRO A 184 -25.44 24.91 29.75
C PRO A 184 -25.58 24.24 28.38
N GLY A 185 -26.78 24.26 27.81
CA GLY A 185 -27.02 23.69 26.47
C GLY A 185 -26.74 24.69 25.35
N ILE A 186 -26.38 24.20 24.17
CA ILE A 186 -26.14 25.00 22.96
C ILE A 186 -27.47 25.49 22.35
N ASP A 187 -27.51 26.77 21.94
CA ASP A 187 -28.48 27.27 20.96
C ASP A 187 -27.73 27.44 19.63
N TYR A 188 -27.95 26.54 18.68
CA TYR A 188 -27.27 26.53 17.38
C TYR A 188 -27.53 27.75 16.49
N ARG A 189 -28.34 28.72 16.93
CA ARG A 189 -28.51 30.04 16.29
C ARG A 189 -27.53 31.09 16.85
N ASN A 190 -26.87 30.84 17.98
CA ASN A 190 -25.98 31.76 18.66
C ASN A 190 -24.54 31.20 18.69
N ARG A 191 -23.64 31.80 17.90
CA ARG A 191 -22.23 31.40 17.82
C ARG A 191 -21.52 31.37 19.18
N TYR A 192 -21.87 32.25 20.12
CA TYR A 192 -21.32 32.22 21.47
C TYR A 192 -21.66 30.90 22.19
N THR A 193 -22.92 30.44 22.14
CA THR A 193 -23.26 29.19 22.82
C THR A 193 -22.73 27.98 22.07
N ILE A 194 -22.55 28.04 20.74
CA ILE A 194 -21.88 26.97 19.98
C ILE A 194 -20.46 26.70 20.51
N ILE A 195 -19.75 27.72 21.01
CA ILE A 195 -18.32 27.63 21.40
C ILE A 195 -17.98 27.85 22.87
N ASN A 196 -18.99 27.95 23.76
CA ASN A 196 -18.76 28.06 25.21
C ASN A 196 -19.77 27.23 26.04
N HIS A 197 -20.60 26.39 25.42
CA HIS A 197 -21.65 25.60 26.08
C HIS A 197 -21.59 24.12 25.66
N SER A 198 -22.02 23.23 26.54
CA SER A 198 -21.95 21.78 26.36
C SER A 198 -22.80 21.21 25.22
N MET A 199 -22.14 20.41 24.39
CA MET A 199 -22.74 19.43 23.49
C MET A 199 -23.47 18.31 24.26
N GLY A 200 -24.43 17.66 23.58
CA GLY A 200 -25.31 16.61 24.13
C GLY A 200 -26.75 17.08 24.33
N ASP A 201 -27.64 16.17 24.74
CA ASP A 201 -29.07 16.38 24.86
C ASP A 201 -29.64 16.02 26.25
N GLY A 202 -30.69 16.75 26.67
CA GLY A 202 -31.36 16.54 27.95
C GLY A 202 -30.39 16.59 29.14
N GLU A 203 -30.21 15.45 29.80
CA GLU A 203 -29.31 15.29 30.95
C GLU A 203 -27.89 14.84 30.56
N VAL A 204 -27.74 14.26 29.37
CA VAL A 204 -26.48 13.74 28.79
C VAL A 204 -25.71 14.91 28.19
N LYS A 205 -24.79 15.49 28.95
CA LYS A 205 -23.97 16.63 28.51
C LYS A 205 -22.49 16.36 28.69
N LEU A 206 -21.73 16.65 27.64
CA LEU A 206 -20.28 16.56 27.60
C LEU A 206 -19.69 17.77 28.34
N SER A 207 -18.63 17.56 29.13
CA SER A 207 -18.08 18.62 29.97
C SER A 207 -17.20 19.54 29.13
N ASP A 208 -17.71 20.74 28.82
CA ASP A 208 -17.18 21.65 27.80
C ASP A 208 -15.96 22.44 28.31
N LEU A 209 -14.85 22.39 27.57
CA LEU A 209 -13.56 22.87 28.02
C LEU A 209 -13.32 24.34 27.67
N ASN A 210 -12.75 25.10 28.60
CA ASN A 210 -12.28 26.48 28.40
C ASN A 210 -11.03 26.49 27.52
N THR A 211 -11.22 26.47 26.20
CA THR A 211 -10.14 26.29 25.22
C THR A 211 -9.17 27.47 25.13
N GLU A 212 -9.45 28.57 25.83
CA GLU A 212 -8.66 29.80 25.92
C GLU A 212 -7.69 29.76 27.10
N ASN A 213 -7.87 28.80 28.01
CA ASN A 213 -6.99 28.60 29.16
C ASN A 213 -5.62 28.08 28.70
N ALA A 214 -4.57 28.88 28.90
CA ALA A 214 -3.21 28.55 28.47
C ALA A 214 -2.67 27.27 29.12
N ASP A 215 -3.00 26.97 30.37
CA ASP A 215 -2.58 25.73 31.04
C ASP A 215 -3.23 24.50 30.37
N LEU A 216 -4.50 24.60 29.97
CA LEU A 216 -5.19 23.53 29.25
C LEU A 216 -4.66 23.38 27.82
N GLN A 217 -4.44 24.50 27.11
CA GLN A 217 -3.80 24.48 25.79
C GLN A 217 -2.43 23.80 25.84
N ASN A 218 -1.65 24.02 26.90
CA ASN A 218 -0.38 23.35 27.12
C ASN A 218 -0.56 21.86 27.45
N TYR A 219 -1.58 21.48 28.22
CA TYR A 219 -1.84 20.06 28.52
C TYR A 219 -2.24 19.28 27.26
N ILE A 220 -3.11 19.85 26.42
CA ILE A 220 -3.51 19.26 25.15
C ILE A 220 -2.33 19.24 24.16
N GLU A 221 -1.49 20.27 24.13
CA GLU A 221 -0.24 20.29 23.37
C GLU A 221 0.68 19.11 23.72
N HIS A 222 0.97 18.86 25.01
CA HIS A 222 1.83 17.74 25.42
C HIS A 222 1.26 16.38 24.97
N PHE A 223 -0.07 16.21 24.92
CA PHE A 223 -0.70 15.03 24.34
C PHE A 223 -0.46 14.91 22.83
N LEU A 224 -0.53 16.02 22.08
CA LEU A 224 -0.19 16.01 20.65
C LEU A 224 1.32 15.75 20.42
N GLU A 225 2.19 16.27 21.28
CA GLU A 225 3.63 15.97 21.25
C GLU A 225 3.91 14.49 21.54
N GLU A 226 3.20 13.89 22.52
CA GLU A 226 3.23 12.44 22.81
C GLU A 226 2.74 11.62 21.60
N CYS A 227 1.58 11.95 21.03
CA CYS A 227 1.10 11.29 19.80
C CYS A 227 2.10 11.39 18.64
N ILE A 228 2.75 12.55 18.47
CA ILE A 228 3.80 12.73 17.46
C ILE A 228 4.96 11.79 17.77
N ASP A 229 5.57 11.85 18.95
CA ASP A 229 6.72 11.00 19.31
C ASP A 229 6.43 9.51 19.26
N ASP A 230 5.17 9.14 19.45
CA ASP A 230 4.68 7.77 19.32
C ASP A 230 4.51 7.30 17.86
N GLY A 231 4.39 8.22 16.91
CA GLY A 231 4.41 7.95 15.47
C GLY A 231 3.40 8.71 14.61
N ALA A 232 2.55 9.58 15.18
CA ALA A 232 1.52 10.28 14.42
C ALA A 232 2.08 11.33 13.43
N ASP A 233 1.44 11.44 12.26
CA ASP A 233 1.70 12.42 11.20
C ASP A 233 0.56 13.45 11.04
N GLY A 234 -0.51 13.32 11.83
CA GLY A 234 -1.63 14.24 11.74
C GLY A 234 -2.71 14.05 12.79
N PHE A 235 -3.67 14.98 12.78
CA PHE A 235 -4.76 15.04 13.73
C PHE A 235 -6.10 15.40 13.06
N ARG A 236 -7.15 14.63 13.35
CA ARG A 236 -8.55 15.02 13.15
C ARG A 236 -9.06 15.58 14.47
N PHE A 237 -9.39 16.87 14.50
CA PHE A 237 -9.99 17.49 15.67
C PHE A 237 -11.50 17.25 15.66
N ASP A 238 -11.96 16.45 16.63
CA ASP A 238 -13.37 16.22 16.89
C ASP A 238 -14.10 17.52 17.22
N ALA A 239 -15.36 17.61 16.80
CA ALA A 239 -16.23 18.74 17.08
C ALA A 239 -15.61 20.14 16.84
N ALA A 240 -14.61 20.28 15.96
CA ALA A 240 -13.82 21.51 15.83
C ALA A 240 -14.63 22.80 15.61
N LYS A 241 -15.83 22.71 15.03
CA LYS A 241 -16.85 23.79 15.00
C LYS A 241 -17.11 24.43 16.38
N HIS A 242 -17.07 23.65 17.45
CA HIS A 242 -17.37 24.04 18.82
C HIS A 242 -16.16 24.67 19.54
N ILE A 243 -14.95 24.54 18.98
CA ILE A 243 -13.80 25.32 19.45
C ILE A 243 -13.77 26.66 18.70
N GLY A 244 -13.58 27.76 19.42
CA GLY A 244 -13.51 29.10 18.84
C GLY A 244 -12.25 29.36 18.02
N VAL A 245 -12.34 30.34 17.11
CA VAL A 245 -11.19 30.87 16.34
C VAL A 245 -11.06 32.39 16.52
N PRO A 246 -9.92 33.04 16.20
CA PRO A 246 -9.73 34.47 16.43
C PRO A 246 -10.72 35.42 15.73
N LYS A 247 -11.54 34.91 14.80
CA LYS A 247 -12.69 35.62 14.20
C LYS A 247 -13.86 35.80 15.19
N ASP A 248 -14.02 34.90 16.15
CA ASP A 248 -15.04 34.97 17.20
C ASP A 248 -14.64 35.95 18.33
N GLY A 249 -13.34 36.21 18.49
CA GLY A 249 -12.77 37.06 19.54
C GLY A 249 -11.29 36.79 19.74
N ALA A 250 -10.53 37.78 20.24
CA ALA A 250 -9.07 37.70 20.35
C ALA A 250 -8.57 36.65 21.38
N GLN A 251 -9.44 36.21 22.29
CA GLN A 251 -9.13 35.17 23.28
C GLN A 251 -9.06 33.77 22.67
N TYR A 252 -9.85 33.50 21.61
CA TYR A 252 -10.05 32.18 21.00
C TYR A 252 -8.82 31.71 20.23
N THR A 253 -7.83 31.25 20.98
CA THR A 253 -6.44 31.03 20.53
C THR A 253 -6.06 29.56 20.42
N PHE A 254 -6.97 28.62 20.69
CA PHE A 254 -6.70 27.18 20.64
C PHE A 254 -6.03 26.74 19.33
N PHE A 255 -6.64 27.02 18.18
CA PHE A 255 -6.07 26.61 16.89
C PHE A 255 -4.71 27.24 16.57
N PRO A 256 -4.50 28.57 16.64
CA PRO A 256 -3.18 29.14 16.41
C PRO A 256 -2.11 28.67 17.41
N ASN A 257 -2.46 28.42 18.68
CA ASN A 257 -1.50 28.03 19.70
C ASN A 257 -1.23 26.52 19.69
N VAL A 258 -2.24 25.68 19.82
CA VAL A 258 -2.09 24.22 19.98
C VAL A 258 -1.69 23.57 18.65
N VAL A 259 -2.41 23.84 17.57
CA VAL A 259 -2.06 23.29 16.24
C VAL A 259 -0.79 23.94 15.69
N GLY A 260 -0.58 25.23 15.94
CA GLY A 260 0.65 25.93 15.55
C GLY A 260 1.90 25.35 16.22
N ARG A 261 1.84 25.05 17.52
CA ARG A 261 2.97 24.44 18.27
C ARG A 261 3.17 22.98 17.93
N ALA A 262 2.12 22.17 17.79
CA ALA A 262 2.23 20.80 17.29
C ALA A 262 2.89 20.73 15.89
N LYS A 263 2.52 21.65 14.97
CA LYS A 263 3.16 21.78 13.64
C LYS A 263 4.63 22.21 13.73
N ALA A 264 5.01 23.02 14.72
CA ALA A 264 6.41 23.36 14.97
C ALA A 264 7.19 22.18 15.57
N TYR A 265 6.58 21.43 16.51
CA TYR A 265 7.17 20.27 17.15
C TYR A 265 7.46 19.14 16.17
N TYR A 266 6.51 18.82 15.28
CA TYR A 266 6.68 17.82 14.22
C TYR A 266 7.89 18.13 13.33
N LYS A 267 8.12 19.41 13.00
CA LYS A 267 9.27 19.86 12.20
C LYS A 267 10.63 19.75 12.91
N THR A 268 10.66 19.36 14.19
CA THR A 268 11.91 18.98 14.89
C THR A 268 12.29 17.51 14.68
N LYS A 269 11.38 16.67 14.16
CA LYS A 269 11.56 15.23 14.05
C LYS A 269 12.19 14.86 12.70
N THR A 270 13.33 14.18 12.72
CA THR A 270 14.14 13.87 11.53
C THR A 270 13.76 12.57 10.81
N GLU A 271 12.93 11.73 11.44
CA GLU A 271 12.56 10.39 10.98
C GLU A 271 11.04 10.33 10.75
N ARG A 272 10.53 11.17 9.82
CA ARG A 272 9.11 11.25 9.47
C ARG A 272 8.88 10.97 7.99
N THR A 273 7.75 10.35 7.68
CA THR A 273 7.44 9.97 6.29
C THR A 273 6.59 11.01 5.55
N ALA A 274 5.99 12.00 6.23
CA ALA A 274 5.41 13.21 5.65
C ALA A 274 6.30 14.45 5.88
N ASP A 275 6.19 15.46 5.01
CA ASP A 275 6.95 16.72 5.17
C ASP A 275 6.33 17.68 6.19
N GLU A 276 5.02 17.61 6.41
CA GLU A 276 4.29 18.47 7.36
C GLU A 276 3.18 17.71 8.09
N LEU A 277 2.99 18.04 9.38
CA LEU A 277 1.90 17.53 10.20
C LEU A 277 0.54 17.94 9.63
N TYR A 278 -0.27 16.95 9.23
CA TYR A 278 -1.56 17.20 8.62
C TYR A 278 -2.67 17.33 9.67
N CYS A 279 -3.25 18.51 9.80
CA CYS A 279 -4.33 18.75 10.77
C CYS A 279 -5.61 19.19 10.06
N TYR A 280 -6.72 18.52 10.37
CA TYR A 280 -8.05 18.94 9.91
C TYR A 280 -9.07 18.93 11.06
N GLY A 281 -10.06 19.81 11.00
CA GLY A 281 -11.13 19.91 11.98
C GLY A 281 -12.48 19.48 11.40
N GLU A 282 -13.29 18.81 12.22
CA GLU A 282 -14.68 18.58 11.87
C GLU A 282 -15.52 19.86 12.02
N ILE A 283 -16.05 20.31 10.89
CA ILE A 283 -16.97 21.44 10.81
C ILE A 283 -18.17 20.99 9.98
N LEU A 284 -19.18 20.47 10.68
CA LEU A 284 -20.46 20.10 10.08
C LEU A 284 -21.25 21.37 9.74
N ASP A 285 -21.67 21.48 8.48
CA ASP A 285 -22.43 22.57 7.87
C ASP A 285 -21.72 23.93 7.88
N GLU A 286 -22.00 24.78 8.85
CA GLU A 286 -21.47 26.13 9.03
C GLU A 286 -21.10 26.34 10.51
N PRO A 287 -20.04 27.09 10.86
CA PRO A 287 -19.70 27.38 12.26
C PRO A 287 -20.74 28.20 13.04
N GLY A 288 -21.62 28.92 12.34
CA GLY A 288 -22.65 29.79 12.92
C GLY A 288 -22.25 31.26 13.02
N GLY A 289 -23.25 32.15 13.02
CA GLY A 289 -23.04 33.61 13.02
C GLY A 289 -22.19 34.10 11.84
N ASP A 290 -21.31 35.07 12.10
CA ASP A 290 -20.39 35.66 11.13
C ASP A 290 -19.16 34.79 10.83
N THR A 291 -18.96 33.69 11.57
CA THR A 291 -17.81 32.79 11.42
C THR A 291 -18.12 31.74 10.34
N LYS A 292 -17.11 31.44 9.51
CA LYS A 292 -17.18 30.57 8.33
C LYS A 292 -16.06 29.54 8.39
N SER A 293 -16.20 28.41 7.69
CA SER A 293 -15.15 27.37 7.66
C SER A 293 -13.80 27.92 7.18
N ALA A 294 -13.82 28.93 6.29
CA ALA A 294 -12.65 29.69 5.87
C ALA A 294 -11.87 30.41 6.99
N ASN A 295 -12.43 30.57 8.20
CA ASN A 295 -11.74 31.15 9.35
C ASN A 295 -10.89 30.11 10.13
N TYR A 296 -11.10 28.81 9.89
CA TYR A 296 -10.30 27.72 10.47
C TYR A 296 -9.11 27.32 9.57
N VAL A 297 -9.27 27.53 8.25
CA VAL A 297 -8.29 27.28 7.18
C VAL A 297 -6.84 27.74 7.47
N PRO A 298 -6.57 28.88 8.15
CA PRO A 298 -5.19 29.27 8.50
C PRO A 298 -4.47 28.30 9.45
N TYR A 299 -5.20 27.39 10.09
CA TYR A 299 -4.69 26.48 11.12
C TYR A 299 -4.88 25.01 10.73
N VAL A 300 -6.06 24.66 10.22
CA VAL A 300 -6.50 23.30 9.91
C VAL A 300 -7.30 23.25 8.60
N ASN A 301 -7.21 22.12 7.89
CA ASN A 301 -8.19 21.79 6.86
C ASN A 301 -9.58 21.58 7.47
N VAL A 302 -10.64 21.63 6.67
CA VAL A 302 -12.03 21.57 7.17
C VAL A 302 -12.86 20.55 6.39
N THR A 303 -13.86 19.93 7.04
CA THR A 303 -14.81 19.06 6.34
C THR A 303 -15.78 19.85 5.45
N ASP A 304 -16.22 19.25 4.34
CA ASP A 304 -17.44 19.66 3.62
C ASP A 304 -18.44 18.51 3.56
N ASN A 305 -19.15 18.31 4.67
CA ASN A 305 -20.23 17.31 4.79
C ASN A 305 -21.37 17.59 3.80
N ARG A 306 -21.65 18.87 3.47
CA ARG A 306 -22.75 19.26 2.58
C ARG A 306 -22.44 18.90 1.13
N THR A 307 -21.23 19.18 0.62
CA THR A 307 -20.81 18.68 -0.69
C THR A 307 -20.72 17.15 -0.72
N SER A 308 -20.22 16.52 0.34
CA SER A 308 -20.18 15.06 0.48
C SER A 308 -21.59 14.43 0.37
N ALA A 309 -22.58 14.99 1.08
CA ALA A 309 -23.97 14.56 1.02
C ALA A 309 -24.63 14.81 -0.35
N ILE A 310 -24.35 15.93 -1.02
CA ILE A 310 -24.84 16.22 -2.38
C ILE A 310 -24.31 15.18 -3.37
N ILE A 311 -23.02 14.83 -3.29
CA ILE A 311 -22.41 13.81 -4.16
C ILE A 311 -23.03 12.43 -3.88
N ARG A 312 -23.08 12.02 -2.60
CA ARG A 312 -23.63 10.72 -2.18
C ARG A 312 -25.11 10.54 -2.54
N ASN A 313 -25.91 11.59 -2.43
CA ASN A 313 -27.32 11.53 -2.82
C ASN A 313 -27.47 11.57 -4.35
N GLY A 314 -26.60 12.30 -5.06
CA GLY A 314 -26.58 12.38 -6.51
C GLY A 314 -26.33 11.04 -7.20
N VAL A 315 -25.45 10.19 -6.66
CA VAL A 315 -25.12 8.89 -7.29
C VAL A 315 -26.27 7.87 -7.28
N SER A 316 -27.38 8.16 -6.59
CA SER A 316 -28.64 7.41 -6.64
C SER A 316 -29.77 8.21 -7.32
N GLY A 317 -29.46 8.80 -8.48
CA GLY A 317 -30.46 9.24 -9.44
C GLY A 317 -30.40 10.71 -9.89
N ASN A 318 -29.42 11.48 -9.43
CA ASN A 318 -29.16 12.84 -9.89
C ASN A 318 -27.68 13.02 -10.29
N PRO A 319 -27.32 12.66 -11.55
CA PRO A 319 -25.95 12.74 -12.07
C PRO A 319 -25.29 14.12 -11.94
N SER A 320 -26.03 15.22 -12.07
CA SER A 320 -25.45 16.56 -12.00
C SER A 320 -25.12 16.99 -10.56
N ALA A 321 -25.84 16.48 -9.57
CA ALA A 321 -25.47 16.58 -8.16
C ALA A 321 -24.23 15.73 -7.83
N ALA A 322 -24.16 14.50 -8.36
CA ALA A 322 -22.98 13.64 -8.21
C ALA A 322 -21.71 14.26 -8.82
N ALA A 323 -21.85 15.00 -9.92
CA ALA A 323 -20.79 15.72 -10.60
C ALA A 323 -20.66 17.20 -10.17
N THR A 324 -21.06 17.57 -8.93
CA THR A 324 -20.93 18.96 -8.47
C THR A 324 -19.48 19.42 -8.40
N SER A 325 -19.14 20.45 -9.17
CA SER A 325 -17.85 21.15 -9.08
C SER A 325 -17.77 22.10 -7.88
N TYR A 326 -18.92 22.46 -7.27
CA TYR A 326 -19.02 23.45 -6.21
C TYR A 326 -18.86 22.84 -4.80
N TYR A 327 -18.14 23.57 -3.94
CA TYR A 327 -17.92 23.26 -2.52
C TYR A 327 -18.82 24.15 -1.68
N GLN A 328 -19.72 23.53 -0.89
CA GLN A 328 -20.77 24.23 -0.15
C GLN A 328 -20.23 25.13 0.97
N ASN A 329 -19.11 24.73 1.58
CA ASN A 329 -18.43 25.54 2.59
C ASN A 329 -17.61 26.72 2.02
N GLN A 330 -17.57 26.87 0.68
CA GLN A 330 -16.86 27.92 -0.06
C GLN A 330 -15.34 28.00 0.20
N VAL A 331 -14.74 26.92 0.69
CA VAL A 331 -13.29 26.79 0.92
C VAL A 331 -12.60 26.18 -0.33
N SER A 332 -11.31 26.49 -0.51
CA SER A 332 -10.48 25.90 -1.56
C SER A 332 -10.46 24.36 -1.48
N PRO A 333 -10.50 23.62 -2.60
CA PRO A 333 -10.35 22.17 -2.61
C PRO A 333 -9.14 21.68 -1.79
N SER A 334 -7.99 22.36 -1.91
CA SER A 334 -6.74 22.04 -1.18
C SER A 334 -6.83 22.12 0.34
N ASN A 335 -7.91 22.69 0.88
CA ASN A 335 -8.08 22.92 2.31
C ASN A 335 -9.32 22.17 2.83
N ASN A 336 -9.94 21.33 1.98
CA ASN A 336 -11.16 20.60 2.24
C ASN A 336 -10.91 19.10 2.39
N VAL A 337 -11.64 18.49 3.34
CA VAL A 337 -11.80 17.04 3.48
C VAL A 337 -13.21 16.65 3.05
N LEU A 338 -13.30 15.75 2.07
CA LEU A 338 -14.54 15.14 1.62
C LEU A 338 -14.61 13.68 2.07
N TRP A 339 -15.81 13.13 2.16
CA TRP A 339 -16.02 11.71 2.42
C TRP A 339 -17.13 11.14 1.54
N ALA A 340 -17.13 9.81 1.34
CA ALA A 340 -18.33 9.13 0.84
C ALA A 340 -19.43 9.15 1.92
N GLU A 341 -19.06 8.90 3.17
CA GLU A 341 -19.84 9.06 4.39
C GLU A 341 -18.91 9.22 5.60
N SER A 342 -19.38 9.83 6.68
CA SER A 342 -18.71 9.77 7.98
C SER A 342 -19.19 8.59 8.84
N HIS A 343 -18.46 8.34 9.92
CA HIS A 343 -18.88 7.36 10.92
C HIS A 343 -20.20 7.73 11.59
N ASP A 344 -20.43 9.01 11.92
CA ASP A 344 -21.71 9.54 12.41
C ASP A 344 -22.88 9.29 11.45
N GLU A 345 -22.67 9.54 10.15
CA GLU A 345 -23.71 9.37 9.14
C GLU A 345 -24.19 7.91 9.07
N TYR A 346 -23.31 6.94 9.36
CA TYR A 346 -23.66 5.52 9.36
C TYR A 346 -24.11 4.98 10.73
N GLN A 347 -23.40 5.33 11.81
CA GLN A 347 -23.51 4.67 13.11
C GLN A 347 -24.44 5.38 14.10
N ASN A 348 -24.86 6.62 13.87
CA ASN A 348 -25.87 7.26 14.73
C ASN A 348 -27.27 6.66 14.52
N GLU A 349 -28.10 6.71 15.58
CA GLU A 349 -29.53 6.45 15.46
C GLU A 349 -30.14 7.55 14.56
N GLY A 350 -30.80 7.14 13.48
CA GLY A 350 -31.28 8.09 12.45
C GLY A 350 -30.20 8.65 11.52
N GLY A 351 -28.96 8.13 11.58
CA GLY A 351 -27.85 8.53 10.71
C GLY A 351 -28.19 8.45 9.21
N ALA A 352 -27.76 9.47 8.46
CA ALA A 352 -28.14 9.71 7.07
C ALA A 352 -27.79 8.58 6.08
N THR A 353 -26.86 7.68 6.44
CA THR A 353 -26.42 6.54 5.59
C THR A 353 -26.59 5.18 6.24
N ARG A 354 -27.18 5.11 7.45
CA ARG A 354 -27.50 3.87 8.20
C ARG A 354 -28.16 2.78 7.35
N TYR A 355 -29.05 3.19 6.44
CA TYR A 355 -29.80 2.31 5.53
C TYR A 355 -29.35 2.41 4.06
N THR A 356 -28.30 3.18 3.76
CA THR A 356 -27.70 3.25 2.43
C THR A 356 -26.87 2.00 2.17
N ASP A 357 -27.03 1.38 0.99
CA ASP A 357 -26.24 0.21 0.62
C ASP A 357 -24.77 0.57 0.30
N ILE A 358 -23.84 -0.34 0.60
CA ILE A 358 -22.40 -0.13 0.38
C ILE A 358 -22.05 0.10 -1.10
N SER A 359 -22.83 -0.41 -2.05
CA SER A 359 -22.64 -0.12 -3.49
C SER A 359 -22.91 1.36 -3.82
N GLN A 360 -23.87 2.01 -3.16
CA GLN A 360 -24.07 3.46 -3.30
C GLN A 360 -22.90 4.23 -2.68
N ILE A 361 -22.38 3.80 -1.53
CA ILE A 361 -21.21 4.43 -0.90
C ILE A 361 -19.97 4.29 -1.78
N LYS A 362 -19.74 3.13 -2.43
CA LYS A 362 -18.65 2.97 -3.41
C LYS A 362 -18.81 3.86 -4.64
N LYS A 363 -20.04 4.11 -5.10
CA LYS A 363 -20.32 5.11 -6.15
C LYS A 363 -20.06 6.54 -5.68
N ALA A 364 -20.41 6.87 -4.44
CA ALA A 364 -20.07 8.16 -3.84
C ALA A 364 -18.54 8.32 -3.75
N TRP A 365 -17.82 7.26 -3.35
CA TRP A 365 -16.37 7.21 -3.34
C TRP A 365 -15.77 7.39 -4.73
N ALA A 366 -16.36 6.84 -5.80
CA ALA A 366 -15.89 7.08 -7.16
C ALA A 366 -15.92 8.57 -7.56
N MET A 367 -16.90 9.34 -7.06
CA MET A 367 -16.98 10.78 -7.32
C MET A 367 -16.19 11.65 -6.32
N VAL A 368 -16.01 11.17 -5.07
CA VAL A 368 -15.23 11.84 -4.01
C VAL A 368 -13.74 11.56 -4.16
N GLY A 369 -13.33 10.28 -4.14
CA GLY A 369 -11.94 9.86 -4.30
C GLY A 369 -11.34 10.23 -5.66
N SER A 370 -12.13 10.53 -6.70
CA SER A 370 -11.58 11.03 -7.98
C SER A 370 -11.30 12.54 -8.00
N ARG A 371 -11.67 13.31 -6.97
CA ARG A 371 -11.51 14.79 -6.95
C ARG A 371 -10.05 15.21 -7.02
N ALA A 372 -9.81 16.38 -7.62
CA ALA A 372 -8.50 17.02 -7.62
C ALA A 372 -8.32 17.87 -6.36
N LYS A 373 -7.12 17.78 -5.75
CA LYS A 373 -6.63 18.58 -4.61
C LYS A 373 -7.38 18.43 -3.29
N ALA A 374 -8.64 17.99 -3.26
CA ALA A 374 -9.36 17.75 -2.02
C ALA A 374 -8.98 16.39 -1.39
N THR A 375 -8.65 16.42 -0.10
CA THR A 375 -8.37 15.21 0.67
C THR A 375 -9.66 14.40 0.76
N SER A 376 -9.59 13.09 0.53
CA SER A 376 -10.77 12.23 0.47
C SER A 376 -10.65 11.08 1.45
N LEU A 377 -11.71 10.86 2.25
CA LEU A 377 -11.79 9.85 3.30
C LEU A 377 -12.80 8.75 2.94
N PHE A 378 -12.34 7.50 3.02
CA PHE A 378 -13.18 6.30 2.92
C PHE A 378 -13.45 5.73 4.33
N TYR A 379 -14.73 5.54 4.67
CA TYR A 379 -15.15 5.00 5.95
C TYR A 379 -15.22 3.47 5.91
N ALA A 380 -14.46 2.80 6.78
CA ALA A 380 -14.49 1.34 6.89
C ALA A 380 -15.70 0.87 7.72
N ARG A 381 -16.83 0.62 7.04
CA ARG A 381 -18.05 0.08 7.68
C ARG A 381 -17.81 -1.23 8.43
N THR A 382 -18.56 -1.40 9.52
CA THR A 382 -18.83 -2.71 10.13
C THR A 382 -19.73 -3.58 9.24
N ASN A 383 -19.69 -4.90 9.44
CA ASN A 383 -20.55 -5.85 8.70
C ASN A 383 -22.02 -5.79 9.19
N GLY A 384 -22.70 -4.70 8.84
CA GLY A 384 -23.98 -4.30 9.42
C GLY A 384 -23.82 -3.22 10.48
N TYR A 385 -24.91 -2.49 10.76
CA TYR A 385 -24.96 -1.37 11.70
C TYR A 385 -24.51 -1.80 13.11
N ARG A 386 -23.47 -1.14 13.65
CA ARG A 386 -22.88 -1.38 14.98
C ARG A 386 -22.49 -2.85 15.26
N ALA A 387 -22.23 -3.64 14.21
CA ALA A 387 -21.92 -5.08 14.33
C ALA A 387 -20.44 -5.35 14.65
N GLY A 388 -20.17 -6.44 15.36
CA GLY A 388 -18.81 -6.85 15.77
C GLY A 388 -18.34 -6.21 17.08
N ASN A 389 -17.10 -6.54 17.46
CA ASN A 389 -16.45 -6.00 18.65
C ASN A 389 -15.59 -4.79 18.31
N ILE A 390 -15.36 -3.93 19.30
CA ILE A 390 -14.34 -2.88 19.18
C ILE A 390 -12.99 -3.58 19.07
N GLY A 391 -12.26 -3.22 18.01
CA GLY A 391 -11.03 -3.84 17.58
C GLY A 391 -11.11 -4.57 16.24
N ASP A 392 -12.29 -5.07 15.83
CA ASP A 392 -12.47 -6.03 14.74
C ASP A 392 -12.52 -5.40 13.33
N ILE A 393 -11.74 -5.98 12.39
CA ILE A 393 -11.94 -5.75 10.95
C ILE A 393 -13.03 -6.71 10.45
N THR A 394 -14.24 -6.21 10.24
CA THR A 394 -15.41 -7.06 9.89
C THR A 394 -15.81 -7.02 8.41
N THR A 395 -15.27 -6.11 7.61
CA THR A 395 -15.54 -6.01 6.17
C THR A 395 -14.26 -5.91 5.34
N ASN A 396 -14.37 -6.23 4.04
CA ASN A 396 -13.31 -6.06 3.05
C ASN A 396 -13.61 -4.92 2.06
N ASP A 397 -14.63 -4.09 2.32
CA ASP A 397 -15.12 -3.09 1.36
C ASP A 397 -14.11 -1.98 1.07
N TRP A 398 -13.29 -1.63 2.06
CA TRP A 398 -12.15 -0.73 1.94
C TRP A 398 -11.07 -1.22 0.95
N LYS A 399 -11.00 -2.52 0.69
CA LYS A 399 -10.12 -3.15 -0.31
C LYS A 399 -10.89 -3.84 -1.46
N SER A 400 -12.16 -3.48 -1.70
CA SER A 400 -12.87 -3.98 -2.89
C SER A 400 -12.30 -3.36 -4.16
N LYS A 401 -12.38 -4.07 -5.29
CA LYS A 401 -11.67 -3.69 -6.53
C LYS A 401 -12.02 -2.28 -7.01
N GLU A 402 -13.27 -1.85 -6.83
CA GLU A 402 -13.71 -0.49 -7.13
C GLU A 402 -12.90 0.54 -6.32
N VAL A 403 -12.86 0.37 -5.00
CA VAL A 403 -12.19 1.28 -4.06
C VAL A 403 -10.68 1.32 -4.32
N VAL A 404 -10.05 0.15 -4.50
CA VAL A 404 -8.61 0.05 -4.80
C VAL A 404 -8.23 0.75 -6.10
N GLU A 405 -9.04 0.63 -7.15
CA GLU A 405 -8.76 1.30 -8.43
C GLU A 405 -9.08 2.80 -8.39
N ILE A 406 -10.09 3.25 -7.63
CA ILE A 406 -10.34 4.67 -7.36
C ILE A 406 -9.15 5.30 -6.62
N ASN A 407 -8.61 4.61 -5.61
CA ASN A 407 -7.45 5.07 -4.84
C ASN A 407 -6.20 5.17 -5.73
N LYS A 408 -5.93 4.14 -6.54
CA LYS A 408 -4.80 4.13 -7.49
C LYS A 408 -4.98 5.17 -8.60
N PHE A 409 -6.20 5.47 -9.00
CA PHE A 409 -6.52 6.59 -9.90
C PHE A 409 -6.23 7.94 -9.24
N HIS A 410 -6.70 8.20 -8.01
CA HIS A 410 -6.37 9.43 -7.27
C HIS A 410 -4.86 9.65 -7.24
N ASN A 411 -4.13 8.62 -6.78
CA ASN A 411 -2.68 8.67 -6.64
C ASN A 411 -1.95 8.85 -7.99
N LYS A 412 -2.43 8.26 -9.10
CA LYS A 412 -1.80 8.46 -10.41
C LYS A 412 -2.01 9.87 -10.95
N PHE A 413 -3.14 10.51 -10.63
CA PHE A 413 -3.58 11.77 -11.24
C PHE A 413 -3.43 13.00 -10.31
N THR A 414 -2.70 12.93 -9.20
CA THR A 414 -2.61 14.01 -8.18
C THR A 414 -2.28 15.39 -8.74
N SER A 415 -1.32 15.48 -9.67
CA SER A 415 -0.90 16.72 -10.33
C SER A 415 -1.87 17.25 -11.39
N GLU A 416 -2.87 16.45 -11.80
CA GLU A 416 -3.74 16.73 -12.95
C GLU A 416 -5.06 17.39 -12.55
N THR A 417 -5.48 18.38 -13.34
CA THR A 417 -6.75 19.12 -13.14
C THR A 417 -7.98 18.23 -13.31
N GLU A 418 -9.07 18.54 -12.62
CA GLU A 418 -10.37 17.90 -12.81
C GLU A 418 -11.28 18.62 -13.81
N TYR A 419 -12.16 17.87 -14.46
CA TYR A 419 -13.35 18.37 -15.15
C TYR A 419 -14.53 17.45 -14.87
N LEU A 420 -15.47 17.93 -14.06
CA LEU A 420 -16.68 17.22 -13.67
C LEU A 420 -17.82 17.51 -14.64
N SER A 421 -18.57 16.48 -15.00
CA SER A 421 -19.73 16.62 -15.87
C SER A 421 -20.69 15.44 -15.71
N SER A 422 -21.86 15.55 -16.36
CA SER A 422 -22.85 14.48 -16.37
C SER A 422 -23.64 14.47 -17.67
N GLU A 423 -23.84 13.31 -18.26
CA GLU A 423 -24.65 13.09 -19.46
C GLU A 423 -25.29 11.70 -19.40
N ASP A 424 -26.51 11.56 -19.92
CA ASP A 424 -27.22 10.26 -20.04
C ASP A 424 -27.16 9.37 -18.77
N GLY A 425 -27.51 9.92 -17.61
CA GLY A 425 -27.55 9.17 -16.36
C GLY A 425 -26.20 8.80 -15.75
N ILE A 426 -25.09 9.26 -16.35
CA ILE A 426 -23.74 9.02 -15.89
C ILE A 426 -23.15 10.33 -15.35
N ALA A 427 -22.65 10.29 -14.12
CA ALA A 427 -21.76 11.32 -13.57
C ALA A 427 -20.31 10.92 -13.85
N TYR A 428 -19.43 11.86 -14.17
CA TYR A 428 -18.04 11.55 -14.47
C TYR A 428 -17.07 12.69 -14.12
N ASN A 429 -15.82 12.32 -13.87
CA ASN A 429 -14.72 13.22 -13.57
C ASN A 429 -13.51 12.89 -14.46
N GLU A 430 -13.22 13.75 -15.43
CA GLU A 430 -12.02 13.64 -16.27
C GLU A 430 -10.82 14.26 -15.54
N ARG A 431 -9.72 13.51 -15.39
CA ARG A 431 -8.45 13.99 -14.82
C ARG A 431 -7.40 14.15 -15.90
N GLY A 432 -6.86 15.36 -15.99
CA GLY A 432 -5.87 15.71 -16.99
C GLY A 432 -6.41 15.56 -18.40
N THR A 433 -5.79 14.69 -19.20
CA THR A 433 -6.24 14.38 -20.58
C THR A 433 -6.23 12.87 -20.90
N SER A 434 -6.14 12.03 -19.86
CA SER A 434 -5.77 10.60 -20.01
C SER A 434 -6.37 9.66 -18.95
N GLY A 435 -7.21 10.16 -18.04
CA GLY A 435 -8.00 9.33 -17.13
C GLY A 435 -9.39 9.91 -16.87
N VAL A 436 -10.37 9.05 -16.65
CA VAL A 436 -11.74 9.44 -16.28
C VAL A 436 -12.37 8.39 -15.35
N VAL A 437 -13.08 8.83 -14.32
CA VAL A 437 -13.97 7.97 -13.53
C VAL A 437 -15.41 8.23 -13.94
N LEU A 438 -16.18 7.17 -14.20
CA LEU A 438 -17.59 7.23 -14.59
C LEU A 438 -18.46 6.44 -13.60
N VAL A 439 -19.62 6.99 -13.26
CA VAL A 439 -20.60 6.42 -12.34
C VAL A 439 -21.99 6.42 -12.96
N ASN A 440 -22.57 5.24 -13.16
CA ASN A 440 -23.97 5.07 -13.55
C ASN A 440 -24.89 5.34 -12.35
N CYS A 441 -25.64 6.44 -12.39
CA CYS A 441 -26.52 6.86 -11.30
C CYS A 441 -27.91 6.18 -11.33
N TYR A 442 -28.21 5.35 -12.34
CA TYR A 442 -29.51 4.69 -12.51
C TYR A 442 -29.46 3.15 -12.53
N GLY A 443 -28.31 2.53 -12.21
CA GLY A 443 -28.25 1.07 -12.09
C GLY A 443 -26.86 0.48 -11.89
N GLY A 444 -26.77 -0.84 -11.91
CA GLY A 444 -25.52 -1.58 -11.76
C GLY A 444 -24.67 -1.69 -13.03
N SER A 445 -25.18 -1.39 -14.22
CA SER A 445 -24.42 -1.52 -15.47
C SER A 445 -25.00 -0.59 -16.56
N LYS A 446 -24.14 -0.04 -17.43
CA LYS A 446 -24.57 0.80 -18.57
C LYS A 446 -23.47 0.92 -19.63
N TYR A 447 -23.84 0.91 -20.91
CA TYR A 447 -22.96 1.37 -21.99
C TYR A 447 -22.91 2.90 -21.99
N ALA A 448 -21.73 3.46 -21.75
CA ALA A 448 -21.49 4.90 -21.77
C ALA A 448 -21.36 5.42 -23.21
N ASN A 449 -21.83 6.65 -23.43
CA ASN A 449 -21.58 7.43 -24.65
C ASN A 449 -21.61 8.93 -24.29
N VAL A 450 -20.75 9.34 -23.36
CA VAL A 450 -20.73 10.69 -22.77
C VAL A 450 -19.71 11.58 -23.47
N LYS A 451 -19.86 12.90 -23.39
CA LYS A 451 -18.93 13.86 -23.98
C LYS A 451 -17.53 13.78 -23.37
N ALA A 452 -16.50 13.74 -24.21
CA ALA A 452 -15.13 14.03 -23.80
C ALA A 452 -14.94 15.55 -23.75
N ASN A 453 -14.55 16.10 -22.60
CA ASN A 453 -14.29 17.53 -22.43
C ASN A 453 -12.79 17.83 -22.27
N LYS A 454 -12.00 16.83 -21.87
CA LYS A 454 -10.54 16.90 -21.66
C LYS A 454 -9.79 15.65 -22.14
N MET A 455 -10.40 14.48 -22.07
CA MET A 455 -9.82 13.22 -22.57
C MET A 455 -9.41 13.35 -24.05
N LYS A 456 -8.16 12.95 -24.36
CA LYS A 456 -7.66 12.88 -25.73
C LYS A 456 -8.24 11.66 -26.45
N ASN A 457 -8.32 11.74 -27.79
CA ASN A 457 -8.70 10.58 -28.59
C ASN A 457 -7.71 9.42 -28.39
N GLY A 458 -8.24 8.19 -28.30
CA GLY A 458 -7.45 6.98 -28.10
C GLY A 458 -8.27 5.84 -27.49
N THR A 459 -7.61 4.69 -27.33
CA THR A 459 -8.17 3.54 -26.60
C THR A 459 -7.67 3.55 -25.15
N TYR A 460 -8.58 3.28 -24.23
CA TYR A 460 -8.37 3.20 -22.79
C TYR A 460 -9.06 1.95 -22.24
N TYR A 461 -8.74 1.55 -21.00
CA TYR A 461 -9.35 0.38 -20.36
C TYR A 461 -9.89 0.75 -18.98
N ASP A 462 -11.05 0.21 -18.62
CA ASP A 462 -11.54 0.27 -17.25
C ASP A 462 -10.69 -0.65 -16.35
N ALA A 463 -10.07 -0.09 -15.33
CA ALA A 463 -9.25 -0.83 -14.37
C ALA A 463 -10.04 -1.86 -13.54
N ILE A 464 -11.37 -1.67 -13.38
CA ILE A 464 -12.22 -2.58 -12.61
C ILE A 464 -12.56 -3.84 -13.43
N THR A 465 -12.98 -3.72 -14.68
CA THR A 465 -13.41 -4.87 -15.51
C THR A 465 -12.40 -5.34 -16.55
N GLY A 466 -11.51 -4.47 -17.02
CA GLY A 466 -10.73 -4.67 -18.24
C GLY A 466 -11.48 -4.30 -19.53
N ASN A 467 -12.72 -3.79 -19.46
CA ASN A 467 -13.49 -3.39 -20.63
C ASN A 467 -12.79 -2.27 -21.41
N GLU A 468 -12.81 -2.37 -22.74
CA GLU A 468 -12.35 -1.30 -23.62
C GLU A 468 -13.28 -0.08 -23.56
N PHE A 469 -12.67 1.09 -23.49
CA PHE A 469 -13.31 2.39 -23.68
C PHE A 469 -12.58 3.14 -24.80
N LYS A 470 -13.34 3.75 -25.70
CA LYS A 470 -12.80 4.60 -26.76
C LYS A 470 -13.08 6.05 -26.47
N VAL A 471 -12.12 6.89 -26.83
CA VAL A 471 -12.33 8.33 -26.96
C VAL A 471 -12.15 8.68 -28.43
N GLU A 472 -13.23 9.05 -29.09
CA GLU A 472 -13.25 9.42 -30.50
C GLU A 472 -14.41 10.39 -30.78
N ASN A 473 -14.26 11.27 -31.77
CA ASN A 473 -15.31 12.22 -32.19
C ASN A 473 -15.88 13.11 -31.06
N GLY A 474 -15.11 13.35 -29.99
CA GLY A 474 -15.56 14.11 -28.81
C GLY A 474 -16.46 13.32 -27.84
N LYS A 475 -16.51 11.99 -27.95
CA LYS A 475 -17.25 11.08 -27.06
C LYS A 475 -16.31 10.07 -26.38
N ILE A 476 -16.63 9.74 -25.14
CA ILE A 476 -16.11 8.64 -24.34
C ILE A 476 -17.17 7.53 -24.38
N SER A 477 -16.87 6.40 -24.99
CA SER A 477 -17.79 5.26 -25.14
C SER A 477 -17.18 3.95 -24.67
N GLY A 478 -18.00 3.08 -24.07
CA GLY A 478 -17.53 1.81 -23.48
C GLY A 478 -18.48 1.27 -22.41
N GLN A 479 -18.26 0.03 -21.98
CA GLN A 479 -19.18 -0.66 -21.07
C GLN A 479 -18.78 -0.48 -19.60
N ILE A 480 -19.61 0.23 -18.81
CA ILE A 480 -19.48 0.29 -17.35
C ILE A 480 -19.85 -1.08 -16.76
N GLY A 481 -18.99 -1.59 -15.87
CA GLY A 481 -19.15 -2.89 -15.20
C GLY A 481 -20.29 -2.97 -14.19
N GLY A 482 -20.54 -4.17 -13.66
CA GLY A 482 -21.68 -4.52 -12.78
C GLY A 482 -21.76 -3.81 -11.42
N SER A 483 -20.73 -3.06 -11.03
CA SER A 483 -20.74 -2.15 -9.87
C SER A 483 -21.39 -0.79 -10.18
N GLY A 484 -21.62 -0.48 -11.46
CA GLY A 484 -22.02 0.83 -11.95
C GLY A 484 -20.91 1.88 -11.89
N ILE A 485 -19.65 1.45 -11.77
CA ILE A 485 -18.45 2.30 -11.73
C ILE A 485 -17.48 1.81 -12.83
N ALA A 486 -16.81 2.74 -13.50
CA ALA A 486 -15.65 2.46 -14.35
C ALA A 486 -14.52 3.47 -14.06
N VAL A 487 -13.28 2.99 -13.97
CA VAL A 487 -12.08 3.78 -13.70
C VAL A 487 -11.17 3.65 -14.91
N VAL A 488 -11.35 4.53 -15.88
CA VAL A 488 -10.87 4.37 -17.25
C VAL A 488 -9.58 5.16 -17.46
N TYR A 489 -8.45 4.47 -17.56
CA TYR A 489 -7.15 5.04 -17.87
C TYR A 489 -6.17 3.96 -18.33
N ASN A 490 -5.14 4.35 -19.10
CA ASN A 490 -4.05 3.44 -19.40
C ASN A 490 -3.06 3.42 -18.22
N LYS A 491 -2.98 2.27 -17.52
CA LYS A 491 -2.08 2.10 -16.37
C LYS A 491 -0.60 2.33 -16.74
N GLY A 492 -0.22 1.86 -17.92
CA GLY A 492 1.14 1.77 -18.46
C GLY A 492 1.34 0.37 -19.07
N GLU A 493 2.54 0.05 -19.51
CA GLU A 493 2.94 -1.36 -19.49
C GLU A 493 2.97 -1.84 -18.03
N ILE A 494 2.64 -3.10 -17.79
CA ILE A 494 2.67 -3.67 -16.44
C ILE A 494 4.13 -3.99 -16.09
N VAL A 495 4.88 -2.96 -15.70
CA VAL A 495 6.09 -3.15 -14.87
C VAL A 495 5.59 -3.65 -13.53
N ILE A 496 5.56 -4.97 -13.37
CA ILE A 496 5.19 -5.63 -12.11
C ILE A 496 6.27 -5.23 -11.08
N PRO A 497 5.95 -4.43 -10.04
CA PRO A 497 6.85 -4.29 -8.91
C PRO A 497 7.00 -5.68 -8.28
N PRO A 498 8.19 -6.09 -7.84
CA PRO A 498 8.34 -7.41 -7.23
C PRO A 498 7.38 -7.51 -6.04
N VAL A 499 6.42 -8.43 -6.15
CA VAL A 499 5.59 -8.85 -5.01
C VAL A 499 6.55 -9.27 -3.90
N GLN A 500 6.22 -8.99 -2.63
CA GLN A 500 6.99 -9.50 -1.50
C GLN A 500 6.67 -10.99 -1.24
N SER A 501 6.60 -11.78 -2.31
CA SER A 501 6.46 -13.22 -2.33
C SER A 501 7.70 -13.87 -1.73
N SER A 502 7.52 -14.90 -0.91
CA SER A 502 8.64 -15.76 -0.53
C SER A 502 9.12 -16.57 -1.73
N HIS A 503 8.19 -17.02 -2.59
CA HIS A 503 8.45 -17.94 -3.70
C HIS A 503 7.74 -17.49 -4.98
N ARG A 504 8.46 -17.44 -6.10
CA ARG A 504 7.87 -17.49 -7.45
C ARG A 504 7.75 -18.95 -7.87
N VAL A 505 6.58 -19.36 -8.37
CA VAL A 505 6.36 -20.72 -8.88
C VAL A 505 6.19 -20.71 -10.39
N TYR A 506 7.00 -21.51 -11.06
CA TYR A 506 6.93 -21.79 -12.49
C TYR A 506 6.22 -23.13 -12.75
N PHE A 507 5.43 -23.19 -13.82
CA PHE A 507 4.74 -24.40 -14.25
C PHE A 507 4.94 -24.63 -15.75
N LYS A 508 5.55 -25.76 -16.10
CA LYS A 508 5.70 -26.22 -17.48
C LYS A 508 4.52 -27.11 -17.84
N ALA A 509 3.51 -26.53 -18.47
CA ALA A 509 2.29 -27.24 -18.82
C ALA A 509 2.58 -28.50 -19.67
N PRO A 510 2.12 -29.69 -19.24
CA PRO A 510 2.16 -30.90 -20.07
C PRO A 510 1.41 -30.70 -21.39
N SER A 511 1.81 -31.41 -22.45
CA SER A 511 1.31 -31.20 -23.81
C SER A 511 -0.19 -31.54 -24.01
N ASN A 512 -0.84 -32.16 -23.03
CA ASN A 512 -2.28 -32.43 -22.99
C ASN A 512 -3.09 -31.36 -22.23
N TRP A 513 -2.46 -30.27 -21.75
CA TRP A 513 -3.13 -29.16 -21.07
C TRP A 513 -3.50 -28.04 -22.06
N ASN A 514 -4.63 -27.38 -21.85
CA ASN A 514 -5.22 -26.40 -22.78
C ASN A 514 -4.58 -25.00 -22.73
N GLY A 515 -3.63 -24.77 -21.82
CA GLY A 515 -2.88 -23.50 -21.69
C GLY A 515 -3.55 -22.41 -20.83
N ASN A 516 -4.78 -22.59 -20.35
CA ASN A 516 -5.38 -21.67 -19.37
C ASN A 516 -5.02 -22.08 -17.93
N VAL A 517 -3.72 -22.16 -17.63
CA VAL A 517 -3.25 -22.63 -16.32
C VAL A 517 -3.58 -21.63 -15.21
N SER A 518 -4.09 -22.15 -14.10
CA SER A 518 -4.30 -21.47 -12.82
C SER A 518 -3.48 -22.14 -11.71
N CYS A 519 -3.08 -21.35 -10.72
CA CYS A 519 -2.39 -21.76 -9.51
C CYS A 519 -3.29 -21.54 -8.29
N TYR A 520 -3.56 -22.61 -7.55
CA TYR A 520 -4.23 -22.59 -6.25
C TYR A 520 -3.16 -22.73 -5.16
N ALA A 521 -2.84 -21.64 -4.47
CA ALA A 521 -1.88 -21.61 -3.38
C ALA A 521 -2.62 -21.63 -2.04
N TYR A 522 -2.13 -22.39 -1.05
CA TYR A 522 -2.78 -22.52 0.25
C TYR A 522 -1.81 -22.77 1.42
N GLY A 523 -2.32 -22.52 2.64
CA GLY A 523 -1.67 -22.73 3.94
C GLY A 523 -2.70 -23.19 4.99
N ASP A 524 -2.44 -22.99 6.29
CA ASP A 524 -3.40 -23.37 7.34
C ASP A 524 -4.70 -22.54 7.24
N LYS A 525 -5.76 -23.17 6.72
CA LYS A 525 -7.13 -22.63 6.57
C LYS A 525 -7.26 -21.40 5.65
N VAL A 526 -6.22 -21.04 4.90
CA VAL A 526 -6.21 -19.91 3.94
C VAL A 526 -5.73 -20.35 2.56
N SER A 527 -6.28 -19.73 1.51
CA SER A 527 -5.86 -19.90 0.11
C SER A 527 -5.78 -18.55 -0.62
N ASN A 528 -5.24 -18.54 -1.84
CA ASN A 528 -5.22 -17.34 -2.69
C ASN A 528 -6.59 -17.00 -3.28
N ALA A 529 -7.36 -18.02 -3.68
CA ALA A 529 -8.75 -17.91 -4.10
C ALA A 529 -9.53 -19.19 -3.74
N ASN A 530 -10.80 -19.27 -4.15
CA ASN A 530 -11.48 -20.56 -4.26
C ASN A 530 -10.85 -21.38 -5.40
N TRP A 531 -10.91 -22.72 -5.33
CA TRP A 531 -10.55 -23.59 -6.45
C TRP A 531 -11.32 -23.16 -7.72
N PRO A 532 -10.67 -22.97 -8.89
CA PRO A 532 -9.35 -23.47 -9.32
C PRO A 532 -8.11 -22.61 -8.97
N GLY A 533 -8.24 -21.58 -8.13
CA GLY A 533 -7.15 -20.65 -7.85
C GLY A 533 -7.11 -19.47 -8.84
N GLU A 534 -6.00 -18.75 -8.86
CA GLU A 534 -5.79 -17.58 -9.72
C GLU A 534 -5.08 -17.95 -11.03
N LYS A 535 -5.38 -17.24 -12.13
CA LYS A 535 -4.76 -17.53 -13.43
C LYS A 535 -3.27 -17.20 -13.43
N MET A 536 -2.44 -18.14 -13.86
CA MET A 536 -1.00 -17.93 -13.99
C MET A 536 -0.68 -16.99 -15.17
N GLN A 537 0.38 -16.22 -15.03
CA GLN A 537 0.96 -15.44 -16.11
C GLN A 537 1.83 -16.35 -17.00
N TYR A 538 2.22 -15.89 -18.19
CA TYR A 538 3.08 -16.67 -19.11
C TYR A 538 4.34 -15.89 -19.48
N ASP A 539 5.51 -16.38 -19.07
CA ASP A 539 6.81 -15.88 -19.50
C ASP A 539 7.10 -16.48 -20.89
N SER A 540 6.99 -15.67 -21.93
CA SER A 540 7.18 -16.08 -23.32
C SER A 540 8.65 -16.32 -23.70
N ALA A 541 9.61 -15.81 -22.92
CA ALA A 541 11.03 -16.06 -23.12
C ALA A 541 11.44 -17.41 -22.53
N LYS A 542 11.01 -17.72 -21.29
CA LYS A 542 11.20 -19.03 -20.65
C LYS A 542 10.26 -20.12 -21.20
N LYS A 543 9.13 -19.72 -21.81
CA LYS A 543 8.01 -20.57 -22.24
C LYS A 543 7.33 -21.31 -21.08
N LEU A 544 7.28 -20.67 -19.91
CA LEU A 544 6.73 -21.20 -18.66
C LEU A 544 5.55 -20.36 -18.19
N TYR A 545 4.57 -20.99 -17.55
CA TYR A 545 3.61 -20.26 -16.74
C TYR A 545 4.27 -19.87 -15.41
N TYR A 546 3.90 -18.74 -14.81
CA TYR A 546 4.39 -18.35 -13.49
C TYR A 546 3.34 -17.65 -12.62
N TYR A 547 3.54 -17.72 -11.31
CA TYR A 547 2.71 -17.08 -10.29
C TYR A 547 3.57 -16.72 -9.07
N ASP A 548 3.32 -15.57 -8.44
CA ASP A 548 4.06 -15.10 -7.26
C ASP A 548 3.28 -15.44 -5.99
N VAL A 549 3.90 -16.26 -5.12
CA VAL A 549 3.25 -16.84 -3.94
C VAL A 549 3.61 -16.05 -2.69
N ASP A 550 2.58 -15.49 -2.06
CA ASP A 550 2.62 -14.89 -0.73
C ASP A 550 3.14 -15.90 0.31
N GLY A 551 4.05 -15.46 1.19
CA GLY A 551 4.71 -16.32 2.18
C GLY A 551 3.81 -16.96 3.24
N LYS A 552 2.51 -16.61 3.29
CA LYS A 552 1.52 -17.32 4.11
C LYS A 552 1.02 -18.65 3.52
N TYR A 553 1.43 -19.01 2.29
CA TYR A 553 1.05 -20.27 1.63
C TYR A 553 2.25 -21.22 1.54
N ASP A 554 2.12 -22.44 2.09
CA ASP A 554 3.19 -23.44 2.09
C ASP A 554 3.01 -24.54 1.02
N HIS A 555 1.90 -24.55 0.29
CA HIS A 555 1.61 -25.49 -0.81
C HIS A 555 1.01 -24.79 -2.05
N VAL A 556 1.23 -25.40 -3.23
CA VAL A 556 0.58 -25.01 -4.50
C VAL A 556 -0.01 -26.20 -5.26
N MET A 557 -1.07 -25.94 -6.03
CA MET A 557 -1.66 -26.86 -7.01
C MET A 557 -1.88 -26.13 -8.33
N PHE A 558 -1.88 -26.87 -9.44
CA PHE A 558 -2.06 -26.35 -10.79
C PHE A 558 -3.24 -27.01 -11.49
N THR A 559 -3.96 -26.28 -12.33
CA THR A 559 -5.05 -26.82 -13.17
C THR A 559 -5.28 -25.96 -14.41
N ASP A 560 -5.77 -26.53 -15.51
CA ASP A 560 -6.25 -25.79 -16.69
C ASP A 560 -7.79 -25.77 -16.79
N GLY A 561 -8.49 -26.21 -15.73
CA GLY A 561 -9.94 -26.40 -15.69
C GLY A 561 -10.43 -27.79 -16.17
N VAL A 562 -9.55 -28.64 -16.71
CA VAL A 562 -9.86 -30.01 -17.16
C VAL A 562 -8.90 -31.02 -16.52
N ASN A 563 -7.60 -30.75 -16.62
CA ASN A 563 -6.50 -31.43 -15.97
C ASN A 563 -6.18 -30.74 -14.63
N GLN A 564 -5.59 -31.46 -13.67
CA GLN A 564 -5.03 -30.89 -12.45
C GLN A 564 -3.77 -31.65 -12.02
N TYR A 565 -2.86 -30.96 -11.34
CA TYR A 565 -1.70 -31.57 -10.68
C TYR A 565 -1.33 -30.80 -9.40
N PRO A 566 -1.14 -31.45 -8.24
CA PRO A 566 -1.37 -32.87 -7.97
C PRO A 566 -2.82 -33.32 -8.22
N GLY A 567 -3.03 -34.63 -8.31
CA GLY A 567 -4.31 -35.22 -8.70
C GLY A 567 -5.42 -35.00 -7.67
N ALA A 568 -6.66 -35.32 -8.04
CA ALA A 568 -7.82 -35.12 -7.17
C ALA A 568 -7.64 -35.84 -5.81
N ARG A 569 -7.76 -35.09 -4.71
CA ARG A 569 -7.52 -35.53 -3.32
C ARG A 569 -6.05 -35.91 -2.98
N GLN A 570 -5.09 -35.55 -3.82
CA GLN A 570 -3.67 -35.54 -3.43
C GLN A 570 -3.35 -34.22 -2.72
N GLU A 571 -2.34 -34.26 -1.85
CA GLU A 571 -1.78 -33.07 -1.21
C GLU A 571 -1.06 -32.20 -2.24
N GLY A 572 -1.09 -30.87 -2.07
CA GLY A 572 -0.41 -29.92 -2.94
C GLY A 572 1.12 -30.02 -2.89
N LEU A 573 1.77 -29.39 -3.86
CA LEU A 573 3.23 -29.32 -3.93
C LEU A 573 3.76 -28.38 -2.86
N LYS A 574 4.42 -28.94 -1.85
CA LYS A 574 4.98 -28.22 -0.70
C LYS A 574 6.32 -27.54 -1.03
N PHE A 575 6.56 -26.35 -0.50
CA PHE A 575 7.90 -25.77 -0.45
C PHE A 575 8.74 -26.46 0.64
N THR A 576 9.95 -26.93 0.32
CA THR A 576 10.80 -27.69 1.27
C THR A 576 12.14 -27.02 1.59
N THR A 577 12.42 -25.87 0.99
CA THR A 577 13.58 -25.00 1.25
C THR A 577 13.17 -23.54 1.06
N ASP A 578 13.94 -22.59 1.61
CA ASP A 578 13.71 -21.13 1.47
C ASP A 578 14.08 -20.59 0.06
N ALA A 579 14.06 -21.45 -0.97
CA ALA A 579 14.43 -21.09 -2.33
C ALA A 579 13.39 -20.16 -2.97
N LYS A 580 13.83 -18.96 -3.38
CA LYS A 580 12.95 -17.91 -3.91
C LYS A 580 12.20 -18.25 -5.20
N GLU A 581 12.64 -19.25 -5.95
CA GLU A 581 11.97 -19.69 -7.17
C GLU A 581 11.85 -21.23 -7.19
N TRP A 582 10.72 -21.73 -7.67
CA TRP A 582 10.37 -23.15 -7.78
C TRP A 582 9.80 -23.47 -9.15
N ILE A 583 9.94 -24.71 -9.63
CA ILE A 583 9.36 -25.16 -10.90
C ILE A 583 8.75 -26.55 -10.78
N TYR A 584 7.57 -26.72 -11.39
CA TYR A 584 7.07 -28.02 -11.82
C TYR A 584 7.38 -28.24 -13.30
N GLU A 585 8.18 -29.27 -13.59
CA GLU A 585 8.36 -29.79 -14.94
C GLU A 585 8.70 -31.28 -14.96
N ASN A 586 8.33 -31.99 -16.04
CA ASN A 586 8.68 -33.39 -16.28
C ASN A 586 8.36 -34.30 -15.06
N ASP A 587 7.17 -34.12 -14.47
CA ASP A 587 6.69 -34.81 -13.27
C ASP A 587 7.56 -34.64 -12.01
N SER A 588 8.34 -33.55 -11.96
CA SER A 588 9.22 -33.19 -10.85
C SER A 588 8.93 -31.78 -10.34
N TRP A 589 8.74 -31.65 -9.02
CA TRP A 589 8.73 -30.38 -8.29
C TRP A 589 10.10 -30.15 -7.65
N LYS A 590 10.70 -28.99 -7.92
CA LYS A 590 12.08 -28.66 -7.54
C LYS A 590 12.29 -27.16 -7.43
N GLU A 591 13.35 -26.74 -6.76
CA GLU A 591 13.87 -25.36 -6.84
C GLU A 591 14.08 -24.99 -8.31
N TYR A 592 13.57 -23.83 -8.73
CA TYR A 592 13.91 -23.27 -10.03
C TYR A 592 15.29 -22.64 -9.93
N LYS A 593 16.15 -23.05 -10.86
CA LYS A 593 17.43 -22.42 -11.14
C LYS A 593 17.35 -22.07 -12.60
N GLU A 594 17.74 -20.85 -12.96
CA GLU A 594 17.76 -20.42 -14.37
C GLU A 594 18.92 -21.13 -15.08
N ASP A 595 18.71 -22.41 -15.40
CA ASP A 595 19.58 -23.18 -16.28
C ASP A 595 19.68 -22.44 -17.61
N HIS A 596 20.82 -21.80 -17.87
CA HIS A 596 21.15 -21.13 -19.13
C HIS A 596 21.38 -22.15 -20.28
N ASN A 597 20.40 -23.04 -20.49
CA ASN A 597 20.36 -24.10 -21.49
C ASN A 597 18.93 -24.31 -22.03
N VAL A 598 18.25 -23.20 -22.38
CA VAL A 598 17.18 -23.28 -23.38
C VAL A 598 17.80 -23.81 -24.67
N GLY A 599 17.24 -24.89 -25.21
CA GLY A 599 17.83 -25.67 -26.30
C GLY A 599 18.13 -24.86 -27.56
N SER A 600 19.38 -24.39 -27.65
CA SER A 600 19.99 -23.79 -28.82
C SER A 600 21.37 -24.41 -29.01
N GLU A 601 21.71 -24.76 -30.25
CA GLU A 601 23.08 -25.19 -30.57
C GLU A 601 24.03 -24.01 -30.34
N TYR A 602 25.00 -24.15 -29.44
CA TYR A 602 26.10 -23.19 -29.34
C TYR A 602 27.30 -23.69 -30.15
N ILE A 603 28.24 -22.79 -30.46
CA ILE A 603 29.44 -23.15 -31.23
C ILE A 603 30.65 -23.03 -30.33
N ILE A 604 31.45 -24.10 -30.26
CA ILE A 604 32.81 -24.03 -29.71
C ILE A 604 33.76 -23.79 -30.89
N TYR A 605 34.67 -22.83 -30.73
CA TYR A 605 35.64 -22.46 -31.75
C TYR A 605 37.04 -22.95 -31.41
N PHE A 606 37.81 -23.29 -32.44
CA PHE A 606 39.21 -23.71 -32.35
C PHE A 606 40.05 -22.86 -33.29
N LYS A 607 41.09 -22.22 -32.76
CA LYS A 607 42.11 -21.51 -33.55
C LYS A 607 43.27 -22.46 -33.83
N ASN A 608 43.37 -22.89 -35.08
CA ASN A 608 44.34 -23.83 -35.60
C ASN A 608 45.72 -23.18 -35.83
N SER A 609 46.31 -22.62 -34.77
CA SER A 609 47.62 -21.93 -34.80
C SER A 609 48.80 -22.84 -35.18
N TYR A 610 48.59 -24.15 -35.34
CA TYR A 610 49.58 -25.15 -35.78
C TYR A 610 49.34 -25.70 -37.20
N ASN A 611 48.43 -25.12 -37.98
CA ASN A 611 48.18 -25.49 -39.39
C ASN A 611 47.84 -26.98 -39.62
N TRP A 612 47.08 -27.59 -38.70
CA TRP A 612 46.53 -28.94 -38.84
C TRP A 612 45.71 -29.09 -40.12
N GLY A 613 45.86 -30.23 -40.81
CA GLY A 613 45.30 -30.45 -42.15
C GLY A 613 43.78 -30.64 -42.16
N THR A 614 43.19 -31.23 -41.12
CA THR A 614 41.73 -31.21 -40.91
C THR A 614 41.43 -31.34 -39.41
N PRO A 615 41.02 -30.24 -38.75
CA PRO A 615 40.56 -30.27 -37.37
C PRO A 615 39.26 -31.08 -37.17
N TYR A 616 39.26 -31.91 -36.15
CA TYR A 616 38.12 -32.64 -35.58
C TYR A 616 37.95 -32.26 -34.10
N ALA A 617 36.73 -32.43 -33.59
CA ALA A 617 36.39 -32.23 -32.18
C ALA A 617 35.67 -33.48 -31.64
N TYR A 618 36.22 -34.07 -30.58
CA TYR A 618 35.62 -35.18 -29.84
C TYR A 618 35.13 -34.67 -28.49
N MET A 619 33.83 -34.81 -28.19
CA MET A 619 33.22 -34.30 -26.97
C MET A 619 32.53 -35.42 -26.18
N TRP A 620 32.54 -35.34 -24.85
CA TRP A 620 31.86 -36.33 -23.99
C TRP A 620 31.31 -35.72 -22.69
N ASN A 621 30.48 -36.50 -22.01
CA ASN A 621 30.04 -36.26 -20.63
C ASN A 621 30.42 -37.45 -19.74
N ASP A 622 31.10 -37.19 -18.63
CA ASP A 622 31.50 -38.19 -17.62
C ASP A 622 30.71 -38.10 -16.29
N THR A 623 29.80 -37.13 -16.15
CA THR A 623 29.05 -36.89 -14.91
C THR A 623 27.72 -37.67 -14.83
N LYS A 624 27.53 -38.37 -13.70
CA LYS A 624 26.40 -39.24 -13.31
C LYS A 624 26.31 -40.60 -14.04
N ASN A 625 26.13 -41.65 -13.21
CA ASN A 625 25.58 -42.96 -13.54
C ASN A 625 26.25 -43.81 -14.64
N GLY A 626 27.50 -43.52 -15.04
CA GLY A 626 28.35 -44.47 -15.77
C GLY A 626 27.96 -44.75 -17.23
N LEU A 627 27.06 -43.95 -17.81
CA LEU A 627 26.71 -43.98 -19.23
C LEU A 627 27.41 -42.82 -19.94
N ILE A 628 28.64 -43.04 -20.38
CA ILE A 628 29.41 -42.05 -21.15
C ILE A 628 28.68 -41.76 -22.46
N THR A 629 28.23 -40.52 -22.64
CA THR A 629 27.68 -40.03 -23.91
C THR A 629 28.77 -39.31 -24.66
N ASN A 630 29.24 -39.88 -25.77
CA ASN A 630 30.21 -39.28 -26.69
C ASN A 630 29.49 -38.64 -27.88
N SER A 631 30.07 -37.60 -28.48
CA SER A 631 29.46 -36.95 -29.67
C SER A 631 29.62 -37.79 -30.94
N ALA A 632 30.74 -38.50 -31.09
CA ALA A 632 31.00 -39.48 -32.14
C ALA A 632 32.04 -40.52 -31.68
N ASN A 633 32.41 -41.45 -32.56
CA ASN A 633 33.63 -42.26 -32.38
C ASN A 633 34.87 -41.39 -32.60
N TRP A 634 36.01 -41.74 -31.97
CA TRP A 634 37.31 -41.12 -32.23
C TRP A 634 37.65 -41.16 -33.75
N PRO A 635 38.12 -40.07 -34.39
CA PRO A 635 38.65 -38.81 -33.81
C PRO A 635 37.63 -37.71 -33.49
N GLY A 636 36.33 -38.03 -33.46
CA GLY A 636 35.25 -37.08 -33.22
C GLY A 636 34.58 -36.59 -34.50
N GLU A 637 33.94 -35.43 -34.43
CA GLU A 637 33.25 -34.79 -35.56
C GLU A 637 34.15 -33.81 -36.30
N LYS A 638 34.01 -33.71 -37.62
CA LYS A 638 34.81 -32.80 -38.44
C LYS A 638 34.36 -31.36 -38.22
N MET A 639 35.29 -30.48 -37.83
CA MET A 639 34.99 -29.07 -37.63
C MET A 639 34.76 -28.35 -38.97
N PHE A 640 33.83 -27.40 -39.00
CA PHE A 640 33.63 -26.52 -40.15
C PHE A 640 34.58 -25.31 -40.08
N VAL A 641 34.96 -24.75 -41.23
CA VAL A 641 35.77 -23.53 -41.27
C VAL A 641 34.87 -22.33 -40.93
N LYS A 642 35.28 -21.51 -39.95
CA LYS A 642 34.60 -20.26 -39.56
C LYS A 642 35.28 -19.03 -40.16
N ASP A 643 36.61 -18.99 -40.12
CA ASP A 643 37.43 -17.95 -40.77
C ASP A 643 38.76 -18.57 -41.23
N ALA A 644 38.86 -18.82 -42.53
CA ALA A 644 40.07 -19.38 -43.15
C ALA A 644 41.29 -18.45 -43.03
N SER A 645 41.09 -17.13 -43.02
CA SER A 645 42.18 -16.15 -42.97
C SER A 645 42.86 -16.07 -41.59
N LYS A 646 42.16 -16.52 -40.54
CA LYS A 646 42.65 -16.56 -39.15
C LYS A 646 42.86 -17.99 -38.63
N GLY A 647 42.67 -19.01 -39.47
CA GLY A 647 42.76 -20.42 -39.09
C GLY A 647 41.70 -20.86 -38.07
N ILE A 648 40.49 -20.27 -38.11
CA ILE A 648 39.44 -20.52 -37.10
C ILE A 648 38.41 -21.51 -37.64
N TYR A 649 38.16 -22.54 -36.84
CA TYR A 649 37.21 -23.63 -37.08
C TYR A 649 36.14 -23.61 -35.98
N GLY A 650 34.97 -24.19 -36.26
CA GLY A 650 33.88 -24.34 -35.30
C GLY A 650 33.32 -25.75 -35.27
N ILE A 651 32.79 -26.15 -34.13
CA ILE A 651 31.93 -27.34 -33.96
C ILE A 651 30.61 -26.89 -33.30
N LYS A 652 29.49 -27.41 -33.79
CA LYS A 652 28.19 -27.23 -33.15
C LYS A 652 28.08 -28.15 -31.94
N VAL A 653 27.53 -27.63 -30.85
CA VAL A 653 27.32 -28.40 -29.62
C VAL A 653 25.84 -28.43 -29.29
N ASP A 654 25.26 -29.63 -29.31
CA ASP A 654 23.91 -29.87 -28.80
C ASP A 654 23.93 -29.78 -27.27
N ALA A 655 23.48 -28.64 -26.74
CA ALA A 655 23.41 -28.38 -25.31
C ALA A 655 22.65 -29.47 -24.52
N SER A 656 21.70 -30.18 -25.15
CA SER A 656 20.94 -31.26 -24.49
C SER A 656 21.78 -32.51 -24.16
N LYS A 657 22.98 -32.64 -24.74
CA LYS A 657 23.92 -33.72 -24.42
C LYS A 657 24.76 -33.43 -23.17
N GLY A 658 24.82 -32.17 -22.75
CA GLY A 658 25.55 -31.76 -21.55
C GLY A 658 27.04 -32.14 -21.56
N PHE A 659 27.69 -32.17 -22.74
CA PHE A 659 29.13 -32.45 -22.82
C PHE A 659 29.90 -31.46 -21.94
N ASN A 660 30.77 -32.00 -21.08
CA ASN A 660 31.62 -31.20 -20.18
C ASN A 660 33.10 -31.24 -20.59
N HIS A 661 33.49 -32.12 -21.52
CA HIS A 661 34.87 -32.27 -22.00
C HIS A 661 34.98 -32.24 -23.52
N ILE A 662 36.10 -31.73 -24.03
CA ILE A 662 36.44 -31.71 -25.47
C ILE A 662 37.94 -31.99 -25.71
N ILE A 663 38.23 -32.71 -26.80
CA ILE A 663 39.57 -32.82 -27.40
C ILE A 663 39.48 -32.35 -28.85
N PHE A 664 40.42 -31.49 -29.27
CA PHE A 664 40.61 -31.16 -30.69
C PHE A 664 41.73 -32.02 -31.28
N SER A 665 41.57 -32.54 -32.51
CA SER A 665 42.60 -33.35 -33.17
C SER A 665 42.75 -33.08 -34.68
N ASP A 666 43.95 -33.34 -35.22
CA ASP A 666 44.22 -33.40 -36.66
C ASP A 666 43.95 -34.82 -37.17
N CYS A 667 42.66 -35.13 -37.38
CA CYS A 667 42.17 -36.46 -37.78
C CYS A 667 42.77 -37.60 -36.90
N GLY A 668 42.85 -37.37 -35.59
CA GLY A 668 43.37 -38.35 -34.61
C GLY A 668 44.89 -38.58 -34.62
N ARG A 669 45.70 -37.78 -35.32
CA ARG A 669 47.18 -37.90 -35.34
C ARG A 669 47.88 -37.01 -34.31
N ASN A 670 47.51 -35.74 -34.31
CA ASN A 670 47.91 -34.75 -33.32
C ASN A 670 46.66 -34.35 -32.53
N GLN A 671 46.77 -34.04 -31.24
CA GLN A 671 45.62 -33.64 -30.43
C GLN A 671 45.98 -32.66 -29.31
N THR A 672 44.97 -32.02 -28.73
CA THR A 672 45.08 -31.39 -27.42
C THR A 672 45.12 -32.44 -26.29
N VAL A 673 45.42 -31.98 -25.08
CA VAL A 673 44.92 -32.66 -23.87
C VAL A 673 43.39 -32.55 -23.82
N ASP A 674 42.77 -33.30 -22.92
CA ASP A 674 41.38 -33.17 -22.51
C ASP A 674 41.15 -31.74 -21.95
N LEU A 675 40.08 -31.06 -22.38
CA LEU A 675 39.75 -29.68 -22.01
C LEU A 675 38.33 -29.58 -21.45
N ASP A 676 38.18 -28.92 -20.30
CA ASP A 676 36.86 -28.63 -19.73
C ASP A 676 36.08 -27.60 -20.57
N ILE A 677 34.82 -27.91 -20.86
CA ILE A 677 33.85 -27.00 -21.50
C ILE A 677 33.20 -26.14 -20.40
N SER A 678 33.77 -24.96 -20.15
CA SER A 678 33.35 -24.08 -19.06
C SER A 678 32.19 -23.13 -19.39
N SER A 679 31.89 -22.87 -20.66
CA SER A 679 30.81 -21.99 -21.13
C SER A 679 30.64 -22.03 -22.65
N SER A 680 29.51 -21.53 -23.15
CA SER A 680 29.20 -21.46 -24.59
C SER A 680 29.96 -20.33 -25.32
N ASN A 681 30.10 -20.47 -26.65
CA ASN A 681 30.69 -19.47 -27.56
C ASN A 681 32.14 -19.02 -27.24
N LYS A 682 32.93 -19.88 -26.60
CA LYS A 682 34.38 -19.68 -26.40
C LYS A 682 35.21 -20.15 -27.60
N ILE A 683 36.40 -19.58 -27.75
CA ILE A 683 37.46 -20.05 -28.64
C ILE A 683 38.68 -20.54 -27.85
N TYR A 684 39.22 -21.69 -28.22
CA TYR A 684 40.50 -22.21 -27.73
C TYR A 684 41.62 -21.94 -28.75
N ASP A 685 42.75 -21.41 -28.30
CA ASP A 685 43.97 -21.28 -29.12
C ASP A 685 45.02 -22.30 -28.66
N ILE A 686 45.41 -23.20 -29.57
CA ILE A 686 46.36 -24.27 -29.27
C ILE A 686 47.81 -23.79 -29.02
N GLN A 687 48.16 -22.59 -29.49
CA GLN A 687 49.49 -22.02 -29.30
C GLN A 687 49.66 -21.43 -27.90
N THR A 688 48.65 -20.72 -27.39
CA THR A 688 48.66 -20.16 -26.01
C THR A 688 48.10 -21.13 -24.97
N ARG A 689 47.32 -22.14 -25.41
CA ARG A 689 46.59 -23.11 -24.58
C ARG A 689 45.53 -22.48 -23.68
N THR A 690 44.89 -21.41 -24.16
CA THR A 690 43.90 -20.64 -23.40
C THR A 690 42.54 -20.58 -24.09
N TRP A 691 41.48 -20.67 -23.29
CA TRP A 691 40.13 -20.26 -23.68
C TRP A 691 39.97 -18.73 -23.66
N SER A 692 39.14 -18.19 -24.55
CA SER A 692 38.72 -16.78 -24.55
C SER A 692 37.34 -16.62 -25.21
N ASP A 693 36.69 -15.47 -25.04
CA ASP A 693 35.40 -15.17 -25.67
C ASP A 693 35.52 -14.96 -27.19
N TYR A 694 34.67 -15.64 -27.96
CA TYR A 694 34.57 -15.41 -29.40
C TYR A 694 33.40 -14.45 -29.70
N LYS A 695 33.75 -13.23 -30.12
CA LYS A 695 32.81 -12.16 -30.47
C LYS A 695 32.61 -12.08 -31.99
#